data_AF-K4L8L7-F1
#
_entry.id   AF-K4L8L7-F1
#
_cell.length_a   1.000
_cell.length_b   1.000
_cell.length_c   1.000
_cell.angle_alpha   90.00
_cell.angle_beta   90.00
_cell.angle_gamma   90.00
#
_symmetry.space_group_name_H-M   'P 1'
#
loop_
_entity.id
_entity.type
_entity.pdbx_description
1 polymer ?
#
loop_
_entity_poly.entity_id
_entity_poly.type
_entity_poly.pdbx_seq_one_letter_code
_entity_poly.pdbx_strand_id
1 'polypeptide(L)'
;MIKLPIRQLVELIMRCGDIDSRYVSKDRMAEGAKAHRILQKRNRETYEDYRSEVSLSEAYCYNGIDYTLEGRADGIFSCEGRTVIEEIKTTVLPLDSIDKDFSGAHWAQAKCYAYIYAVQNALTEAAVQLTYFNLETNETKQWLNFFAISELTEFIGSLIQKYSVWASFSAEWAEIRDLSIKTLQFPFPAYRQGQRELAVQAYRAIAGRKKLFVQAPTGTGKTISVLFPAIKAMGEAKTSKLFYLTAKTITRQVAEEAIERMRQGGLKMKTLTLTAKEKICFCEKSVCHPEYCKYAKGHYDRINAAILDAIKESDDLSRSVIEKYAQKHTVCPFELSLDLSLLADCVICDYNYVFDPRAHLRRFFADNSGDYVFLIDEAHNLVDRAREMFSAKLDKTAFYQVKKAYKGRNKALDKILNRINKRMIDLRHQCGEQGYLITTEMLADFLSLLQQYTGTCELMLKENRSLSEDSAFLQLYFDVLGFTAITEFYDERYVTFVETKRDEVTVKLFCLDPSFLLGEALKRGSSAVMFSATLSPLEYFREVLGGGEADHILSLDSPFDHRKLCVLTADSVSTKYKEREQSAHQITRMIGSFVAQKTGNYIVYFPSYKYMNDVFAEFASACPDITAVAQEASMAEEERERFLLSFKENPEKTYVAFCVLGGIFSEGIDLKGSRLIGTAIVSVGLPQLSVQQNIIRDYFNSKNGLGYEYAYMYPGMNKVMQAAGRVIRSENDIGAVLLIDERYSNKKYIKLFPKHWMRRRNIKDSKSLEKNLGLFWQTWQYR
;
A
#
# COMPACT_ATOMS: atom_id res chain seq x y z
N MET A 1 -30.40 4.77 18.05
CA MET A 1 -30.69 5.45 16.77
C MET A 1 -29.53 5.20 15.80
N ILE A 2 -29.79 4.50 14.69
CA ILE A 2 -28.81 4.13 13.67
C ILE A 2 -29.06 4.99 12.43
N LYS A 3 -28.07 5.80 12.02
CA LYS A 3 -28.15 6.51 10.73
C LYS A 3 -27.84 5.56 9.59
N LEU A 4 -28.72 5.52 8.61
CA LEU A 4 -28.66 4.55 7.53
C LEU A 4 -28.82 5.26 6.18
N PRO A 5 -27.71 5.60 5.52
CA PRO A 5 -27.75 6.13 4.16
C PRO A 5 -28.41 5.12 3.22
N ILE A 6 -29.47 5.53 2.51
CA ILE A 6 -30.26 4.65 1.61
C ILE A 6 -29.38 3.95 0.60
N ARG A 7 -28.39 4.65 0.04
CA ARG A 7 -27.45 4.07 -0.91
C ARG A 7 -26.69 2.88 -0.32
N GLN A 8 -26.18 3.01 0.91
CA GLN A 8 -25.44 1.93 1.58
C GLN A 8 -26.35 0.74 1.89
N LEU A 9 -27.58 1.01 2.36
CA LEU A 9 -28.59 -0.01 2.63
C LEU A 9 -28.88 -0.84 1.38
N VAL A 10 -29.19 -0.16 0.29
CA VAL A 10 -29.56 -0.80 -0.98
C VAL A 10 -28.36 -1.53 -1.59
N GLU A 11 -27.18 -0.92 -1.61
CA GLU A 11 -25.98 -1.57 -2.11
C GLU A 11 -25.64 -2.84 -1.31
N LEU A 12 -25.83 -2.87 0.01
CA LEU A 12 -25.54 -4.06 0.81
C LEU A 12 -26.55 -5.20 0.55
N ILE A 13 -27.84 -4.88 0.43
CA ILE A 13 -28.92 -5.88 0.43
C ILE A 13 -29.32 -6.33 -0.96
N MET A 14 -29.29 -5.43 -1.93
CA MET A 14 -29.80 -5.65 -3.28
C MET A 14 -28.70 -5.94 -4.30
N ARG A 15 -27.47 -6.17 -3.84
CA ARG A 15 -26.35 -6.65 -4.68
C ARG A 15 -26.72 -8.05 -5.22
N CYS A 16 -26.83 -8.18 -6.53
CA CYS A 16 -27.12 -9.44 -7.23
C CYS A 16 -26.30 -9.58 -8.52
N GLY A 17 -26.12 -10.81 -8.99
CA GLY A 17 -25.43 -11.12 -10.24
C GLY A 17 -23.93 -11.38 -10.11
N ASP A 18 -23.22 -11.14 -11.22
CA ASP A 18 -21.85 -11.60 -11.44
C ASP A 18 -20.80 -10.53 -11.12
N ILE A 19 -19.59 -10.94 -10.76
CA ILE A 19 -18.42 -10.06 -10.87
C ILE A 19 -18.08 -9.93 -12.35
N ASP A 20 -18.10 -8.70 -12.87
CA ASP A 20 -17.70 -8.39 -14.24
C ASP A 20 -16.76 -7.19 -14.28
N SER A 21 -15.48 -7.44 -14.58
CA SER A 21 -14.44 -6.41 -14.65
C SER A 21 -14.48 -5.56 -15.93
N ARG A 22 -15.38 -5.83 -16.89
CA ARG A 22 -15.44 -5.12 -18.19
C ARG A 22 -15.90 -3.66 -18.12
N TYR A 23 -16.51 -3.23 -17.02
CA TYR A 23 -17.30 -1.98 -16.98
C TYR A 23 -16.80 -0.89 -16.02
N VAL A 24 -15.60 -1.01 -15.46
CA VAL A 24 -15.09 -0.03 -14.50
C VAL A 24 -14.32 1.09 -15.23
N SER A 25 -15.04 2.07 -15.80
CA SER A 25 -14.41 3.31 -16.27
C SER A 25 -14.08 4.24 -15.10
N LYS A 26 -12.99 5.00 -15.24
CA LYS A 26 -12.35 5.78 -14.18
C LYS A 26 -13.07 7.10 -13.86
N ASP A 27 -13.80 7.65 -14.83
CA ASP A 27 -14.41 8.99 -14.79
C ASP A 27 -15.92 9.03 -14.46
N ARG A 28 -16.52 7.90 -14.04
CA ARG A 28 -17.97 7.82 -13.79
C ARG A 28 -18.52 8.88 -12.84
N MET A 29 -17.75 9.31 -11.84
CA MET A 29 -18.25 10.27 -10.84
C MET A 29 -18.29 11.72 -11.37
N ALA A 30 -17.25 12.16 -12.10
CA ALA A 30 -17.19 13.51 -12.65
C ALA A 30 -18.09 13.66 -13.88
N GLU A 31 -18.08 12.67 -14.78
CA GLU A 31 -18.98 12.60 -15.92
C GLU A 31 -20.43 12.42 -15.46
N GLY A 32 -20.64 11.60 -14.42
CA GLY A 32 -21.96 11.40 -13.84
C GLY A 32 -22.54 12.69 -13.25
N ALA A 33 -21.76 13.43 -12.47
CA ALA A 33 -22.18 14.73 -11.93
C ALA A 33 -22.42 15.78 -13.02
N LYS A 34 -21.70 15.72 -14.15
CA LYS A 34 -21.96 16.59 -15.31
C LYS A 34 -23.27 16.20 -16.00
N ALA A 35 -23.53 14.91 -16.18
CA ALA A 35 -24.77 14.41 -16.76
C ALA A 35 -26.00 14.73 -15.89
N HIS A 36 -25.92 14.58 -14.57
CA HIS A 36 -27.00 14.98 -13.65
C HIS A 36 -27.30 16.47 -13.83
N ARG A 37 -26.29 17.34 -13.88
CA ARG A 37 -26.48 18.78 -14.09
C ARG A 37 -27.16 19.11 -15.42
N ILE A 38 -26.79 18.42 -16.51
CA ILE A 38 -27.41 18.60 -17.82
C ILE A 38 -28.89 18.21 -17.77
N LEU A 39 -29.20 17.03 -17.22
CA LEU A 39 -30.56 16.52 -17.16
C LEU A 39 -31.45 17.34 -16.21
N GLN A 40 -30.95 17.69 -15.03
CA GLN A 40 -31.65 18.55 -14.08
C GLN A 40 -31.94 19.93 -14.69
N LYS A 41 -31.02 20.49 -15.49
CA LYS A 41 -31.28 21.74 -16.21
C LYS A 41 -32.42 21.57 -17.23
N ARG A 42 -32.38 20.50 -18.04
CA ARG A 42 -33.45 20.18 -19.01
C ARG A 42 -34.80 20.00 -18.33
N ASN A 43 -34.82 19.33 -17.18
CA ASN A 43 -36.04 19.07 -16.42
C ASN A 43 -36.60 20.35 -15.78
N ARG A 44 -35.76 21.29 -15.31
CA ARG A 44 -36.23 22.62 -14.85
C ARG A 44 -36.85 23.47 -15.95
N GLU A 45 -36.42 23.29 -17.20
CA GLU A 45 -37.02 23.95 -18.36
C GLU A 45 -38.35 23.29 -18.76
N THR A 46 -38.56 22.03 -18.40
CA THR A 46 -39.75 21.23 -18.77
C THR A 46 -40.85 21.28 -17.70
N TYR A 47 -40.47 21.23 -16.42
CA TYR A 47 -41.40 21.20 -15.29
C TYR A 47 -41.16 22.41 -14.39
N GLU A 48 -42.19 23.23 -14.20
CA GLU A 48 -42.10 24.48 -13.42
C GLU A 48 -41.76 24.25 -11.94
N ASP A 49 -42.15 23.10 -11.37
CA ASP A 49 -41.96 22.77 -9.96
C ASP A 49 -40.78 21.81 -9.67
N TYR A 50 -39.89 21.60 -10.65
CA TYR A 50 -38.77 20.67 -10.50
C TYR A 50 -37.77 21.11 -9.43
N ARG A 51 -37.56 20.24 -8.44
CA ARG A 51 -36.55 20.37 -7.38
C ARG A 51 -35.48 19.32 -7.57
N SER A 52 -34.24 19.76 -7.77
CA SER A 52 -33.07 18.86 -7.90
C SER A 52 -32.37 18.65 -6.55
N GLU A 53 -31.77 17.48 -6.36
CA GLU A 53 -30.88 17.17 -5.22
C GLU A 53 -31.56 17.36 -3.85
N VAL A 54 -32.79 16.86 -3.73
CA VAL A 54 -33.61 17.03 -2.52
C VAL A 54 -33.11 16.09 -1.43
N SER A 55 -32.69 16.65 -0.31
CA SER A 55 -32.28 15.86 0.88
C SER A 55 -33.51 15.34 1.60
N LEU A 56 -33.52 14.03 1.86
CA LEU A 56 -34.62 13.28 2.45
C LEU A 56 -34.14 12.56 3.69
N SER A 57 -34.95 12.59 4.76
CA SER A 57 -34.64 11.93 6.03
C SER A 57 -35.91 11.54 6.76
N GLU A 58 -36.08 10.28 7.10
CA GLU A 58 -37.24 9.77 7.85
C GLU A 58 -36.82 8.84 8.97
N ALA A 59 -37.54 8.87 10.09
CA ALA A 59 -37.32 7.92 11.17
C ALA A 59 -38.14 6.65 10.93
N TYR A 60 -37.52 5.48 11.10
CA TYR A 60 -38.18 4.19 10.95
C TYR A 60 -37.83 3.29 12.13
N CYS A 61 -38.85 2.83 12.87
CA CYS A 61 -38.64 1.93 14.01
C CYS A 61 -38.89 0.47 13.59
N TYR A 62 -37.93 -0.41 13.84
CA TYR A 62 -38.07 -1.84 13.59
C TYR A 62 -37.47 -2.65 14.74
N ASN A 63 -38.23 -3.59 15.30
CA ASN A 63 -37.84 -4.41 16.47
C ASN A 63 -37.27 -3.61 17.65
N GLY A 64 -37.80 -2.41 17.91
CA GLY A 64 -37.34 -1.54 19.01
C GLY A 64 -36.04 -0.78 18.72
N ILE A 65 -35.50 -0.86 17.50
CA ILE A 65 -34.36 -0.07 17.04
C ILE A 65 -34.87 1.06 16.14
N ASP A 66 -34.51 2.30 16.49
CA ASP A 66 -34.78 3.46 15.64
C ASP A 66 -33.69 3.62 14.58
N TYR A 67 -34.11 3.61 13.32
CA TYR A 67 -33.29 3.91 12.15
C TYR A 67 -33.62 5.31 11.63
N THR A 68 -32.62 6.04 11.17
CA THR A 68 -32.81 7.28 10.41
C THR A 68 -32.41 6.99 8.97
N LEU A 69 -33.40 6.85 8.11
CA LEU A 69 -33.23 6.61 6.68
C LEU A 69 -32.93 7.93 6.01
N GLU A 70 -31.73 8.12 5.49
CA GLU A 70 -31.31 9.40 4.90
C GLU A 70 -30.73 9.22 3.50
N GLY A 71 -30.93 10.21 2.65
CA GLY A 71 -30.34 10.24 1.33
C GLY A 71 -30.77 11.45 0.53
N ARG A 72 -30.51 11.41 -0.77
CA ARG A 72 -30.76 12.53 -1.67
C ARG A 72 -31.39 12.02 -2.95
N ALA A 73 -32.60 12.48 -3.22
CA ALA A 73 -33.29 12.23 -4.48
C ALA A 73 -32.75 13.18 -5.56
N ASP A 74 -32.52 12.67 -6.76
CA ASP A 74 -31.94 13.46 -7.85
C ASP A 74 -32.91 14.53 -8.36
N GLY A 75 -34.21 14.21 -8.39
CA GLY A 75 -35.27 15.13 -8.81
C GLY A 75 -36.63 14.83 -8.18
N ILE A 76 -37.43 15.86 -7.91
CA ILE A 76 -38.84 15.77 -7.50
C ILE A 76 -39.65 16.82 -8.26
N PHE A 77 -40.75 16.41 -8.90
CA PHE A 77 -41.62 17.31 -9.68
C PHE A 77 -43.05 16.76 -9.76
N SER A 78 -43.98 17.56 -10.25
CA SER A 78 -45.36 17.13 -10.50
C SER A 78 -45.58 16.84 -11.98
N CYS A 79 -46.21 15.70 -12.26
CA CYS A 79 -46.62 15.31 -13.61
C CYS A 79 -48.05 14.77 -13.55
N GLU A 80 -48.94 15.31 -14.40
CA GLU A 80 -50.36 14.92 -14.46
C GLU A 80 -51.07 14.93 -13.07
N GLY A 81 -50.72 15.91 -12.23
CA GLY A 81 -51.31 16.06 -10.89
C GLY A 81 -50.75 15.10 -9.82
N ARG A 82 -49.71 14.32 -10.14
CA ARG A 82 -49.05 13.40 -9.22
C ARG A 82 -47.61 13.80 -8.96
N THR A 83 -47.13 13.55 -7.75
CA THR A 83 -45.72 13.76 -7.40
C THR A 83 -44.84 12.62 -7.90
N VAL A 84 -43.81 12.97 -8.66
CA VAL A 84 -42.81 12.06 -9.23
C VAL A 84 -41.48 12.23 -8.48
N ILE A 85 -40.92 11.12 -8.03
CA ILE A 85 -39.58 11.03 -7.45
C ILE A 85 -38.65 10.40 -8.49
N GLU A 86 -37.64 11.14 -8.92
CA GLU A 86 -36.69 10.75 -9.95
C GLU A 86 -35.35 10.32 -9.33
N GLU A 87 -34.86 9.18 -9.80
CA GLU A 87 -33.48 8.73 -9.63
C GLU A 87 -32.80 8.69 -11.00
N ILE A 88 -31.65 9.35 -11.13
CA ILE A 88 -30.87 9.44 -12.36
C ILE A 88 -29.67 8.50 -12.26
N LYS A 89 -29.47 7.67 -13.28
CA LYS A 89 -28.32 6.78 -13.42
C LYS A 89 -27.60 7.05 -14.71
N THR A 90 -26.28 7.13 -14.64
CA THR A 90 -25.44 7.41 -15.82
C THR A 90 -24.82 6.12 -16.32
N THR A 91 -24.89 5.91 -17.62
CA THR A 91 -24.44 4.68 -18.27
C THR A 91 -23.67 4.98 -19.56
N VAL A 92 -22.82 4.05 -19.94
CA VAL A 92 -22.13 4.01 -21.25
C VAL A 92 -22.61 2.82 -22.09
N LEU A 93 -23.58 2.04 -21.57
CA LEU A 93 -24.21 0.94 -22.28
C LEU A 93 -25.26 1.49 -23.25
N PRO A 94 -25.45 0.84 -24.42
CA PRO A 94 -26.57 1.16 -25.30
C PRO A 94 -27.90 1.09 -24.53
N LEU A 95 -28.73 2.12 -24.63
CA LEU A 95 -29.99 2.20 -23.88
C LEU A 95 -30.96 1.05 -24.23
N ASP A 96 -30.83 0.45 -25.41
CA ASP A 96 -31.60 -0.73 -25.82
C ASP A 96 -31.26 -1.99 -25.01
N SER A 97 -30.04 -2.08 -24.49
CA SER A 97 -29.60 -3.19 -23.64
C SER A 97 -30.02 -3.06 -22.17
N ILE A 98 -30.60 -1.92 -21.81
CA ILE A 98 -31.10 -1.63 -20.46
C ILE A 98 -32.63 -1.76 -20.51
N ASP A 99 -33.16 -2.80 -19.89
CA ASP A 99 -34.58 -2.98 -19.70
C ASP A 99 -35.04 -2.47 -18.33
N LYS A 100 -36.33 -2.64 -18.04
CA LYS A 100 -36.94 -2.18 -16.78
C LYS A 100 -36.36 -2.89 -15.55
N ASP A 101 -35.90 -4.12 -15.71
CA ASP A 101 -35.44 -5.00 -14.64
C ASP A 101 -33.90 -5.04 -14.53
N PHE A 102 -33.21 -4.21 -15.32
CA PHE A 102 -31.75 -4.14 -15.44
C PHE A 102 -31.01 -4.03 -14.09
N SER A 103 -31.59 -3.31 -13.12
CA SER A 103 -31.02 -3.21 -11.77
C SER A 103 -32.11 -3.04 -10.72
N GLY A 104 -32.35 -4.12 -9.97
CA GLY A 104 -33.22 -4.08 -8.79
C GLY A 104 -32.75 -3.11 -7.71
N ALA A 105 -31.43 -2.88 -7.61
CA ALA A 105 -30.85 -1.91 -6.69
C ALA A 105 -31.23 -0.46 -7.05
N HIS A 106 -31.25 -0.09 -8.33
CA HIS A 106 -31.62 1.28 -8.73
C HIS A 106 -33.09 1.57 -8.41
N TRP A 107 -33.99 0.62 -8.70
CA TRP A 107 -35.39 0.71 -8.29
C TRP A 107 -35.55 0.75 -6.77
N ALA A 108 -34.79 -0.05 -6.03
CA ALA A 108 -34.83 -0.05 -4.58
C ALA A 108 -34.48 1.31 -4.00
N GLN A 109 -33.44 1.97 -4.52
CA GLN A 109 -33.03 3.31 -4.10
C GLN A 109 -34.14 4.34 -4.36
N ALA A 110 -34.69 4.37 -5.57
CA ALA A 110 -35.75 5.30 -5.94
C ALA A 110 -37.04 5.09 -5.10
N LYS A 111 -37.42 3.83 -4.84
CA LYS A 111 -38.54 3.48 -3.94
C LYS A 111 -38.32 3.96 -2.51
N CYS A 112 -37.09 3.90 -2.00
CA CYS A 112 -36.79 4.41 -0.66
C CYS A 112 -37.00 5.92 -0.56
N TYR A 113 -36.57 6.66 -1.58
CA TYR A 113 -36.79 8.11 -1.64
C TYR A 113 -38.27 8.46 -1.78
N ALA A 114 -39.00 7.71 -2.59
CA ALA A 114 -40.45 7.88 -2.72
C ALA A 114 -41.18 7.61 -1.41
N TYR A 115 -40.79 6.57 -0.66
CA TYR A 115 -41.34 6.30 0.67
C TYR A 115 -41.12 7.49 1.62
N ILE A 116 -39.88 7.96 1.76
CA ILE A 116 -39.55 9.06 2.66
C ILE A 116 -40.36 10.30 2.29
N TYR A 117 -40.36 10.68 1.01
CA TYR A 117 -41.07 11.86 0.55
C TYR A 117 -42.59 11.74 0.75
N ALA A 118 -43.16 10.56 0.47
CA ALA A 118 -44.58 10.31 0.59
C ALA A 118 -45.05 10.36 2.05
N VAL A 119 -44.25 9.86 3.00
CA VAL A 119 -44.52 9.98 4.44
C VAL A 119 -44.45 11.44 4.90
N GLN A 120 -43.38 12.16 4.53
CA GLN A 120 -43.18 13.56 4.93
C GLN A 120 -44.28 14.50 4.42
N ASN A 121 -44.88 14.19 3.28
CA ASN A 121 -45.91 15.01 2.62
C ASN A 121 -47.32 14.40 2.72
N ALA A 122 -47.51 13.34 3.51
CA ALA A 122 -48.79 12.65 3.70
C ALA A 122 -49.50 12.29 2.37
N LEU A 123 -48.75 11.80 1.39
CA LEU A 123 -49.31 11.33 0.12
C LEU A 123 -50.06 10.01 0.31
N THR A 124 -50.79 9.52 -0.68
CA THR A 124 -51.36 8.15 -0.68
C THR A 124 -50.70 7.24 -1.71
N GLU A 125 -50.17 7.85 -2.77
CA GLU A 125 -49.44 7.23 -3.86
C GLU A 125 -48.25 8.12 -4.23
N ALA A 126 -47.19 7.50 -4.77
CA ALA A 126 -46.04 8.21 -5.30
C ALA A 126 -45.63 7.58 -6.63
N ALA A 127 -45.33 8.42 -7.63
CA ALA A 127 -44.76 7.96 -8.87
C ALA A 127 -43.24 7.93 -8.77
N VAL A 128 -42.62 6.85 -9.22
CA VAL A 128 -41.17 6.66 -9.19
C VAL A 128 -40.66 6.58 -10.61
N GLN A 129 -39.76 7.50 -10.95
CA GLN A 129 -39.11 7.58 -12.24
C GLN A 129 -37.66 7.14 -12.11
N LEU A 130 -37.28 6.14 -12.90
CA LEU A 130 -35.88 5.76 -13.07
C LEU A 130 -35.40 6.24 -14.44
N THR A 131 -34.44 7.16 -14.46
CA THR A 131 -33.90 7.75 -15.69
C THR A 131 -32.47 7.28 -15.91
N TYR A 132 -32.19 6.62 -17.04
CA TYR A 132 -30.83 6.33 -17.48
C TYR A 132 -30.38 7.32 -18.52
N PHE A 133 -29.27 8.00 -18.26
CA PHE A 133 -28.63 8.95 -19.15
C PHE A 133 -27.39 8.30 -19.78
N ASN A 134 -27.35 8.22 -21.12
CA ASN A 134 -26.17 7.73 -21.83
C ASN A 134 -25.16 8.87 -21.99
N LEU A 135 -23.95 8.69 -21.45
CA LEU A 135 -22.90 9.72 -21.44
C LEU A 135 -22.34 10.04 -22.83
N GLU A 136 -22.47 9.13 -23.80
CA GLU A 136 -21.92 9.27 -25.15
C GLU A 136 -22.93 9.91 -26.11
N THR A 137 -24.19 9.47 -26.06
CA THR A 137 -25.24 9.98 -26.96
C THR A 137 -26.00 11.19 -26.38
N ASN A 138 -25.87 11.46 -25.07
CA ASN A 138 -26.71 12.38 -24.30
C ASN A 138 -28.22 12.06 -24.37
N GLU A 139 -28.57 10.82 -24.73
CA GLU A 139 -29.95 10.36 -24.76
C GLU A 139 -30.37 9.81 -23.40
N THR A 140 -31.69 9.75 -23.20
CA THR A 140 -32.30 9.27 -21.94
C THR A 140 -33.31 8.18 -22.20
N LYS A 141 -33.30 7.14 -21.36
CA LYS A 141 -34.37 6.13 -21.28
C LYS A 141 -35.01 6.20 -19.90
N GLN A 142 -36.33 6.27 -19.85
CA GLN A 142 -37.10 6.54 -18.63
C GLN A 142 -38.16 5.46 -18.42
N TRP A 143 -38.35 5.08 -17.16
CA TRP A 143 -39.47 4.25 -16.73
C TRP A 143 -40.17 4.91 -15.57
N LEU A 144 -41.50 5.02 -15.68
CA LEU A 144 -42.37 5.54 -14.64
C LEU A 144 -43.23 4.40 -14.10
N ASN A 145 -43.20 4.18 -12.79
CA ASN A 145 -44.08 3.26 -12.09
C ASN A 145 -44.81 3.98 -10.97
N PHE A 146 -46.03 3.53 -10.68
CA PHE A 146 -46.83 4.02 -9.56
C PHE A 146 -46.77 3.01 -8.43
N PHE A 147 -46.58 3.51 -7.21
CA PHE A 147 -46.58 2.69 -6.01
C PHE A 147 -47.52 3.30 -4.96
N ALA A 148 -48.34 2.47 -4.36
CA ALA A 148 -49.08 2.86 -3.18
C ALA A 148 -48.12 2.96 -1.98
N ILE A 149 -48.40 3.84 -1.01
CA ILE A 149 -47.57 3.93 0.19
C ILE A 149 -47.51 2.61 0.96
N SER A 150 -48.59 1.82 0.96
CA SER A 150 -48.61 0.50 1.58
C SER A 150 -47.52 -0.41 0.98
N GLU A 151 -47.38 -0.43 -0.35
CA GLU A 151 -46.36 -1.21 -1.05
C GLU A 151 -44.94 -0.71 -0.74
N LEU A 152 -44.76 0.61 -0.72
CA LEU A 152 -43.47 1.22 -0.36
C LEU A 152 -43.08 0.93 1.10
N THR A 153 -44.06 0.93 2.00
CA THR A 153 -43.88 0.62 3.42
C THR A 153 -43.48 -0.83 3.63
N GLU A 154 -44.16 -1.76 2.96
CA GLU A 154 -43.81 -3.19 2.97
C GLU A 154 -42.40 -3.43 2.39
N PHE A 155 -42.08 -2.73 1.29
CA PHE A 155 -40.76 -2.81 0.68
C PHE A 155 -39.65 -2.33 1.63
N ILE A 156 -39.80 -1.17 2.27
CA ILE A 156 -38.87 -0.67 3.29
C ILE A 156 -38.76 -1.65 4.45
N GLY A 157 -39.88 -2.17 4.95
CA GLY A 157 -39.88 -3.17 6.01
C GLY A 157 -39.05 -4.41 5.64
N SER A 158 -39.16 -4.89 4.40
CA SER A 158 -38.36 -6.03 3.92
C SER A 158 -36.86 -5.73 3.83
N LEU A 159 -36.48 -4.51 3.44
CA LEU A 159 -35.08 -4.08 3.39
C LEU A 159 -34.50 -3.95 4.81
N ILE A 160 -35.23 -3.28 5.71
CA ILE A 160 -34.79 -3.10 7.09
C ILE A 160 -34.73 -4.44 7.83
N GLN A 161 -35.66 -5.36 7.57
CA GLN A 161 -35.59 -6.72 8.11
C GLN A 161 -34.29 -7.41 7.71
N LYS A 162 -33.92 -7.38 6.42
CA LYS A 162 -32.65 -7.96 5.93
C LYS A 162 -31.42 -7.23 6.49
N TYR A 163 -31.50 -5.90 6.67
CA TYR A 163 -30.43 -5.10 7.27
C TYR A 163 -30.24 -5.36 8.77
N SER A 164 -31.35 -5.59 9.49
CA SER A 164 -31.38 -5.64 10.95
C SER A 164 -30.43 -6.69 11.53
N VAL A 165 -30.20 -7.79 10.80
CA VAL A 165 -29.22 -8.83 11.15
C VAL A 165 -27.81 -8.25 11.27
N TRP A 166 -27.42 -7.38 10.33
CA TRP A 166 -26.12 -6.72 10.30
C TRP A 166 -26.01 -5.64 11.37
N ALA A 167 -27.05 -4.80 11.47
CA ALA A 167 -27.09 -3.73 12.45
C ALA A 167 -26.99 -4.27 13.89
N SER A 168 -27.74 -5.32 14.20
CA SER A 168 -27.74 -5.96 15.52
C SER A 168 -26.38 -6.61 15.79
N PHE A 169 -25.84 -7.37 14.82
CA PHE A 169 -24.51 -7.97 14.96
C PHE A 169 -23.43 -6.93 15.20
N SER A 170 -23.40 -5.83 14.42
CA SER A 170 -22.39 -4.78 14.57
C SER A 170 -22.49 -4.05 15.91
N ALA A 171 -23.70 -3.80 16.40
CA ALA A 171 -23.92 -3.18 17.71
C ALA A 171 -23.48 -4.10 18.86
N GLU A 172 -23.96 -5.35 18.86
CA GLU A 172 -23.59 -6.36 19.85
C GLU A 172 -22.07 -6.61 19.84
N TRP A 173 -21.48 -6.71 18.65
CA TRP A 173 -20.04 -6.91 18.51
C TRP A 173 -19.24 -5.73 19.04
N ALA A 174 -19.67 -4.48 18.78
CA ALA A 174 -19.00 -3.30 19.31
C ALA A 174 -18.99 -3.30 20.85
N GLU A 175 -20.09 -3.69 21.50
CA GLU A 175 -20.14 -3.82 22.96
C GLU A 175 -19.19 -4.89 23.49
N ILE A 176 -19.22 -6.09 22.90
CA ILE A 176 -18.33 -7.21 23.26
C ILE A 176 -16.87 -6.81 23.08
N ARG A 177 -16.55 -6.21 21.93
CA ARG A 177 -15.21 -5.74 21.58
C ARG A 177 -14.74 -4.71 22.59
N ASP A 178 -15.51 -3.64 22.82
CA ASP A 178 -15.09 -2.53 23.67
C ASP A 178 -14.93 -2.97 25.14
N LEU A 179 -15.79 -3.87 25.63
CA LEU A 179 -15.63 -4.46 26.96
C LEU A 179 -14.36 -5.32 27.06
N SER A 180 -14.09 -6.15 26.06
CA SER A 180 -12.87 -6.96 26.01
C SER A 180 -11.61 -6.08 25.96
N ILE A 181 -11.65 -4.99 25.18
CA ILE A 181 -10.54 -4.03 25.07
C ILE A 181 -10.31 -3.33 26.40
N LYS A 182 -11.36 -2.91 27.11
CA LYS A 182 -11.22 -2.23 28.41
C LYS A 182 -10.51 -3.11 29.44
N THR A 183 -10.89 -4.39 29.52
CA THR A 183 -10.33 -5.35 30.48
C THR A 183 -8.94 -5.89 30.08
N LEU A 184 -8.60 -5.84 28.78
CA LEU A 184 -7.34 -6.35 28.24
C LEU A 184 -6.11 -5.78 28.96
N GLN A 185 -5.25 -6.64 29.49
CA GLN A 185 -3.97 -6.21 30.04
C GLN A 185 -2.88 -6.24 28.97
N PHE A 186 -1.75 -5.59 29.24
CA PHE A 186 -0.59 -5.70 28.37
C PHE A 186 -0.19 -7.19 28.24
N PRO A 187 0.00 -7.74 27.03
CA PRO A 187 0.14 -9.19 26.80
C PRO A 187 1.50 -9.78 27.22
N PHE A 188 2.29 -9.02 27.98
CA PHE A 188 3.56 -9.45 28.55
C PHE A 188 3.60 -9.08 30.03
N PRO A 189 4.35 -9.82 30.88
CA PRO A 189 4.42 -9.56 32.31
C PRO A 189 4.89 -8.14 32.66
N ALA A 190 5.76 -7.56 31.83
CA ALA A 190 6.29 -6.22 32.01
C ALA A 190 6.62 -5.57 30.66
N TYR A 191 6.67 -4.23 30.66
CA TYR A 191 7.19 -3.45 29.54
C TYR A 191 8.73 -3.50 29.51
N ARG A 192 9.30 -3.67 28.33
CA ARG A 192 10.73 -3.45 28.09
C ARG A 192 11.07 -1.95 28.16
N GLN A 193 12.36 -1.64 28.28
CA GLN A 193 12.85 -0.26 28.22
C GLN A 193 12.39 0.43 26.92
N GLY A 194 11.87 1.66 27.02
CA GLY A 194 11.32 2.43 25.90
C GLY A 194 9.95 1.97 25.40
N GLN A 195 9.52 0.75 25.73
CA GLN A 195 8.27 0.16 25.23
C GLN A 195 7.02 0.89 25.76
N ARG A 196 7.01 1.19 27.06
CA ARG A 196 5.91 1.94 27.71
C ARG A 196 5.83 3.38 27.19
N GLU A 197 6.97 4.01 26.98
CA GLU A 197 7.05 5.37 26.43
C GLU A 197 6.45 5.43 25.03
N LEU A 198 6.83 4.49 24.15
CA LEU A 198 6.23 4.34 22.82
C LEU A 198 4.72 4.17 22.90
N ALA A 199 4.25 3.27 23.78
CA ALA A 199 2.83 3.00 23.90
C ALA A 199 2.02 4.23 24.34
N VAL A 200 2.54 5.00 25.31
CA VAL A 200 1.90 6.23 25.78
C VAL A 200 1.86 7.29 24.68
N GLN A 201 2.96 7.48 23.94
CA GLN A 201 3.01 8.47 22.85
C GLN A 201 2.11 8.08 21.69
N ALA A 202 2.07 6.79 21.31
CA ALA A 202 1.17 6.28 20.28
C ALA A 202 -0.30 6.51 20.67
N TYR A 203 -0.70 6.16 21.90
CA TYR A 203 -2.06 6.42 22.38
C TYR A 203 -2.39 7.91 22.35
N ARG A 204 -1.50 8.78 22.84
CA ARG A 204 -1.71 10.25 22.84
C ARG A 204 -1.84 10.82 21.44
N ALA A 205 -1.04 10.35 20.49
CA ALA A 205 -1.13 10.77 19.10
C ALA A 205 -2.48 10.40 18.49
N ILE A 206 -2.94 9.16 18.72
CA ILE A 206 -4.25 8.67 18.26
C ILE A 206 -5.39 9.48 18.89
N ALA A 207 -5.41 9.57 20.22
CA ALA A 207 -6.44 10.31 20.96
C ALA A 207 -6.47 11.80 20.59
N GLY A 208 -5.31 12.38 20.25
CA GLY A 208 -5.17 13.77 19.81
C GLY A 208 -5.37 13.99 18.31
N ARG A 209 -5.65 12.95 17.52
CA ARG A 209 -5.77 13.02 16.04
C ARG A 209 -4.54 13.65 15.37
N LYS A 210 -3.35 13.27 15.84
CA LYS A 210 -2.05 13.77 15.35
C LYS A 210 -1.25 12.68 14.65
N LYS A 211 -0.21 13.07 13.93
CA LYS A 211 0.78 12.13 13.39
C LYS A 211 1.95 11.97 14.35
N LEU A 212 2.48 10.75 14.43
CA LEU A 212 3.65 10.42 15.24
C LEU A 212 4.69 9.68 14.40
N PHE A 213 5.94 10.16 14.43
CA PHE A 213 7.08 9.57 13.74
C PHE A 213 8.05 9.00 14.76
N VAL A 214 8.24 7.68 14.73
CA VAL A 214 8.98 6.94 15.74
C VAL A 214 10.20 6.27 15.14
N GLN A 215 11.37 6.65 15.63
CA GLN A 215 12.57 5.83 15.52
C GLN A 215 12.66 4.92 16.75
N ALA A 216 12.42 3.63 16.55
CA ALA A 216 12.47 2.62 17.61
C ALA A 216 13.37 1.45 17.19
N PRO A 217 14.48 1.19 17.89
CA PRO A 217 15.41 0.11 17.55
C PRO A 217 14.76 -1.29 17.42
N THR A 218 15.50 -2.23 16.84
CA THR A 218 15.10 -3.65 16.87
C THR A 218 15.01 -4.13 18.32
N GLY A 219 14.10 -5.05 18.61
CA GLY A 219 13.93 -5.62 19.96
C GLY A 219 13.10 -4.82 20.96
N THR A 220 12.82 -3.53 20.71
CA THR A 220 11.95 -2.70 21.57
C THR A 220 10.49 -3.19 21.60
N GLY A 221 10.10 -4.11 20.72
CA GLY A 221 8.73 -4.59 20.60
C GLY A 221 7.81 -3.56 19.95
N LYS A 222 8.28 -2.89 18.89
CA LYS A 222 7.56 -1.82 18.15
C LYS A 222 6.11 -2.17 17.86
N THR A 223 5.89 -3.31 17.20
CA THR A 223 4.58 -3.77 16.73
C THR A 223 3.56 -3.82 17.85
N ILE A 224 3.86 -4.52 18.96
CA ILE A 224 2.93 -4.57 20.09
C ILE A 224 2.78 -3.21 20.79
N SER A 225 3.84 -2.41 20.85
CA SER A 225 3.83 -1.08 21.49
C SER A 225 3.00 -0.05 20.75
N VAL A 226 2.67 -0.31 19.48
CA VAL A 226 1.81 0.56 18.67
C VAL A 226 0.41 -0.05 18.52
N LEU A 227 0.30 -1.37 18.33
CA LEU A 227 -0.99 -2.06 18.23
C LEU A 227 -1.79 -2.03 19.54
N PHE A 228 -1.17 -2.38 20.68
CA PHE A 228 -1.85 -2.41 21.97
C PHE A 228 -2.51 -1.06 22.34
N PRO A 229 -1.79 0.08 22.31
CA PRO A 229 -2.43 1.37 22.60
C PRO A 229 -3.45 1.79 21.54
N ALA A 230 -3.27 1.42 20.26
CA ALA A 230 -4.26 1.72 19.23
C ALA A 230 -5.56 0.96 19.45
N ILE A 231 -5.48 -0.31 19.84
CA ILE A 231 -6.64 -1.11 20.24
C ILE A 231 -7.29 -0.51 21.49
N LYS A 232 -6.51 -0.10 22.50
CA LYS A 232 -7.04 0.61 23.67
C LYS A 232 -7.78 1.90 23.29
N ALA A 233 -7.24 2.68 22.38
CA ALA A 233 -7.88 3.91 21.88
C ALA A 233 -9.21 3.61 21.15
N MET A 234 -9.31 2.50 20.41
CA MET A 234 -10.56 2.05 19.80
C MET A 234 -11.64 1.76 20.85
N GLY A 235 -11.33 1.02 21.93
CA GLY A 235 -12.29 0.72 23.00
C GLY A 235 -12.74 1.93 23.83
N GLU A 236 -12.10 3.08 23.62
CA GLU A 236 -12.49 4.39 24.18
C GLU A 236 -13.10 5.33 23.11
N ALA A 237 -13.54 4.76 21.98
CA ALA A 237 -14.17 5.45 20.86
C ALA A 237 -13.33 6.61 20.30
N LYS A 238 -11.99 6.47 20.30
CA LYS A 238 -11.07 7.43 19.66
C LYS A 238 -10.84 7.15 18.18
N THR A 239 -11.20 5.95 17.72
CA THR A 239 -11.14 5.51 16.33
C THR A 239 -12.14 4.39 16.11
N SER A 240 -12.66 4.27 14.88
CA SER A 240 -13.60 3.21 14.50
C SER A 240 -12.91 2.01 13.85
N LYS A 241 -11.70 2.16 13.31
CA LYS A 241 -10.99 1.11 12.58
C LYS A 241 -9.49 1.35 12.55
N LEU A 242 -8.72 0.27 12.67
CA LEU A 242 -7.27 0.28 12.52
C LEU A 242 -6.85 -0.25 11.16
N PHE A 243 -5.87 0.41 10.54
CA PHE A 243 -5.18 -0.09 9.36
C PHE A 243 -3.70 -0.28 9.70
N TYR A 244 -3.25 -1.53 9.77
CA TYR A 244 -1.85 -1.86 9.97
C TYR A 244 -1.18 -2.08 8.60
N LEU A 245 -0.31 -1.15 8.23
CA LEU A 245 0.29 -1.05 6.93
C LEU A 245 1.74 -1.56 6.97
N THR A 246 2.09 -2.47 6.05
CA THR A 246 3.41 -3.11 6.00
C THR A 246 3.85 -3.39 4.56
N ALA A 247 5.13 -3.15 4.24
CA ALA A 247 5.70 -3.42 2.92
C ALA A 247 5.99 -4.91 2.62
N LYS A 248 6.06 -5.76 3.66
CA LYS A 248 6.58 -7.13 3.53
C LYS A 248 5.68 -8.15 4.23
N THR A 249 5.72 -9.38 3.72
CA THR A 249 4.96 -10.52 4.26
C THR A 249 5.41 -10.90 5.67
N ILE A 250 6.70 -10.81 5.97
CA ILE A 250 7.26 -11.20 7.28
C ILE A 250 6.74 -10.29 8.40
N THR A 251 6.74 -8.98 8.18
CA THR A 251 6.24 -7.99 9.15
C THR A 251 4.73 -8.05 9.33
N ARG A 252 3.99 -8.53 8.33
CA ARG A 252 2.57 -8.88 8.46
C ARG A 252 2.36 -9.99 9.48
N GLN A 253 3.16 -11.06 9.46
CA GLN A 253 3.05 -12.16 10.43
C GLN A 253 3.29 -11.69 11.87
N VAL A 254 4.26 -10.78 12.09
CA VAL A 254 4.53 -10.21 13.42
C VAL A 254 3.31 -9.46 13.98
N ALA A 255 2.55 -8.77 13.13
CA ALA A 255 1.31 -8.10 13.53
C ALA A 255 0.18 -9.10 13.84
N GLU A 256 0.03 -10.14 13.01
CA GLU A 256 -0.93 -11.23 13.23
C GLU A 256 -0.65 -11.94 14.58
N GLU A 257 0.62 -12.30 14.84
CA GLU A 257 1.05 -12.92 16.11
C GLU A 257 0.82 -12.01 17.33
N ALA A 258 1.06 -10.69 17.19
CA ALA A 258 0.83 -9.74 18.28
C ALA A 258 -0.65 -9.66 18.65
N ILE A 259 -1.55 -9.67 17.66
CA ILE A 259 -2.99 -9.67 17.87
C ILE A 259 -3.44 -11.00 18.47
N GLU A 260 -2.95 -12.13 17.97
CA GLU A 260 -3.29 -13.45 18.50
C GLU A 260 -2.89 -13.58 19.97
N ARG A 261 -1.71 -13.07 20.34
CA ARG A 261 -1.29 -13.01 21.75
C ARG A 261 -2.23 -12.17 22.62
N MET A 262 -2.78 -11.07 22.09
CA MET A 262 -3.80 -10.29 22.80
C MET A 262 -5.13 -11.02 22.90
N ARG A 263 -5.50 -11.83 21.89
CA ARG A 263 -6.70 -12.70 21.94
C ARG A 263 -6.60 -13.78 23.01
N GLN A 264 -5.42 -14.37 23.17
CA GLN A 264 -5.12 -15.27 24.31
C GLN A 264 -5.29 -14.56 25.66
N GLY A 265 -5.07 -13.23 25.69
CA GLY A 265 -5.34 -12.36 26.84
C GLY A 265 -6.80 -11.89 26.98
N GLY A 266 -7.74 -12.42 26.17
CA GLY A 266 -9.17 -12.11 26.25
C GLY A 266 -9.68 -11.07 25.25
N LEU A 267 -8.84 -10.55 24.34
CA LEU A 267 -9.29 -9.62 23.30
C LEU A 267 -10.33 -10.27 22.37
N LYS A 268 -11.47 -9.61 22.18
CA LYS A 268 -12.46 -9.92 21.15
C LYS A 268 -12.41 -8.83 20.08
N MET A 269 -11.92 -9.19 18.90
CA MET A 269 -11.70 -8.23 17.82
C MET A 269 -11.65 -8.94 16.47
N LYS A 270 -12.38 -8.44 15.47
CA LYS A 270 -12.29 -8.95 14.10
C LYS A 270 -11.03 -8.38 13.46
N THR A 271 -10.15 -9.25 12.99
CA THR A 271 -8.92 -8.86 12.30
C THR A 271 -8.91 -9.51 10.94
N LEU A 272 -8.65 -8.72 9.90
CA LEU A 272 -8.58 -9.21 8.54
C LEU A 272 -7.23 -8.90 7.95
N THR A 273 -6.66 -9.88 7.25
CA THR A 273 -5.44 -9.64 6.50
C THR A 273 -5.64 -9.73 5.00
N LEU A 274 -5.55 -8.58 4.33
CA LEU A 274 -5.69 -8.50 2.89
C LEU A 274 -4.53 -9.21 2.19
N THR A 275 -4.90 -9.99 1.17
CA THR A 275 -3.95 -10.73 0.35
C THR A 275 -4.18 -10.34 -1.10
N ALA A 276 -3.09 -10.10 -1.83
CA ALA A 276 -3.16 -9.70 -3.23
C ALA A 276 -3.98 -10.70 -4.06
N LYS A 277 -4.73 -10.18 -5.03
CA LYS A 277 -5.63 -10.96 -5.89
C LYS A 277 -4.91 -12.16 -6.52
N GLU A 278 -3.72 -11.95 -7.07
CA GLU A 278 -2.88 -12.99 -7.70
C GLU A 278 -2.52 -14.13 -6.75
N LYS A 279 -2.44 -13.87 -5.44
CA LYS A 279 -2.07 -14.87 -4.44
C LYS A 279 -3.26 -15.62 -3.86
N ILE A 280 -4.41 -14.96 -3.71
CA ILE A 280 -5.62 -15.56 -3.10
C ILE A 280 -6.60 -16.14 -4.13
N CYS A 281 -6.45 -15.80 -5.41
CA CYS A 281 -7.32 -16.31 -6.47
C CYS A 281 -7.17 -17.83 -6.63
N PHE A 282 -8.30 -18.52 -6.75
CA PHE A 282 -8.33 -19.97 -7.03
C PHE A 282 -8.10 -20.32 -8.50
N CYS A 283 -8.11 -19.33 -9.39
CA CYS A 283 -7.92 -19.53 -10.83
C CYS A 283 -6.46 -19.24 -11.22
N GLU A 284 -5.87 -20.09 -12.05
CA GLU A 284 -4.49 -19.92 -12.56
C GLU A 284 -4.30 -18.59 -13.31
N LYS A 285 -5.33 -18.16 -14.04
CA LYS A 285 -5.41 -16.83 -14.65
C LYS A 285 -6.50 -16.02 -13.96
N SER A 286 -6.17 -14.81 -13.52
CA SER A 286 -7.07 -13.90 -12.79
C SER A 286 -8.08 -13.19 -13.71
N VAL A 287 -8.77 -13.95 -14.57
CA VAL A 287 -9.82 -13.43 -15.46
C VAL A 287 -11.14 -13.45 -14.69
N CYS A 288 -11.59 -12.29 -14.20
CA CYS A 288 -12.81 -12.17 -13.40
C CYS A 288 -14.04 -11.97 -14.27
N HIS A 289 -14.48 -13.06 -14.89
CA HIS A 289 -15.65 -13.11 -15.78
C HIS A 289 -16.53 -14.32 -15.46
N PRO A 290 -17.87 -14.21 -15.49
CA PRO A 290 -18.78 -15.30 -15.10
C PRO A 290 -18.67 -16.56 -15.98
N GLU A 291 -18.29 -16.44 -17.25
CA GLU A 291 -18.11 -17.60 -18.14
C GLU A 291 -16.84 -18.40 -17.82
N TYR A 292 -15.80 -17.76 -17.30
CA TYR A 292 -14.48 -18.37 -17.07
C TYR A 292 -14.19 -18.63 -15.58
N CYS A 293 -14.79 -17.84 -14.70
CA CYS A 293 -14.60 -17.90 -13.27
C CYS A 293 -15.91 -18.30 -12.58
N LYS A 294 -16.00 -19.56 -12.15
CA LYS A 294 -17.15 -20.06 -11.38
C LYS A 294 -17.44 -19.27 -10.11
N TYR A 295 -16.43 -18.60 -9.55
CA TYR A 295 -16.53 -17.79 -8.35
C TYR A 295 -17.02 -16.36 -8.63
N ALA A 296 -16.93 -15.89 -9.87
CA ALA A 296 -17.48 -14.63 -10.33
C ALA A 296 -18.98 -14.74 -10.67
N LYS A 297 -19.40 -15.89 -11.23
CA LYS A 297 -20.78 -16.15 -11.61
C LYS A 297 -21.71 -16.27 -10.40
N GLY A 298 -22.71 -15.41 -10.27
CA GLY A 298 -23.66 -15.29 -9.17
C GLY A 298 -22.99 -14.94 -7.85
N HIS A 299 -21.84 -14.27 -7.90
CA HIS A 299 -21.06 -13.91 -6.71
C HIS A 299 -21.91 -13.11 -5.73
N TYR A 300 -22.56 -12.05 -6.22
CA TYR A 300 -23.31 -11.13 -5.37
C TYR A 300 -24.58 -11.78 -4.79
N ASP A 301 -25.10 -12.83 -5.42
CA ASP A 301 -26.24 -13.58 -4.91
C ASP A 301 -25.89 -14.39 -3.65
N ARG A 302 -24.61 -14.78 -3.50
CA ARG A 302 -24.12 -15.66 -2.42
C ARG A 302 -23.25 -14.95 -1.39
N ILE A 303 -22.79 -13.74 -1.69
CA ILE A 303 -21.79 -13.05 -0.88
C ILE A 303 -22.26 -12.76 0.54
N ASN A 304 -23.53 -12.37 0.72
CA ASN A 304 -24.07 -12.03 2.05
C ASN A 304 -24.08 -13.23 3.00
N ALA A 305 -24.38 -14.43 2.49
CA ALA A 305 -24.29 -15.67 3.27
C ALA A 305 -22.84 -15.99 3.66
N ALA A 306 -21.91 -15.81 2.71
CA ALA A 306 -20.48 -16.03 2.95
C ALA A 306 -19.91 -15.08 4.02
N ILE A 307 -20.28 -13.80 3.96
CA ILE A 307 -19.86 -12.81 4.94
C ILE A 307 -20.42 -13.15 6.33
N LEU A 308 -21.72 -13.43 6.46
CA LEU A 308 -22.36 -13.77 7.75
C LEU A 308 -21.72 -15.00 8.41
N ASP A 309 -21.44 -16.03 7.62
CA ASP A 309 -20.84 -17.28 8.10
C ASP A 309 -19.39 -17.04 8.57
N ALA A 310 -18.60 -16.26 7.82
CA ALA A 310 -17.23 -15.93 8.19
C ALA A 310 -17.15 -15.08 9.48
N ILE A 311 -17.98 -14.03 9.61
CA ILE A 311 -17.93 -13.14 10.77
C ILE A 311 -18.51 -13.75 12.05
N LYS A 312 -19.44 -14.70 11.95
CA LYS A 312 -19.99 -15.36 13.15
C LYS A 312 -19.04 -16.39 13.73
N GLU A 313 -18.37 -17.13 12.85
CA GLU A 313 -17.57 -18.29 13.24
C GLU A 313 -16.08 -17.97 13.43
N SER A 314 -15.61 -16.79 13.00
CA SER A 314 -14.18 -16.46 13.05
C SER A 314 -13.92 -15.01 13.43
N ASP A 315 -12.98 -14.82 14.36
CA ASP A 315 -12.44 -13.50 14.71
C ASP A 315 -11.20 -13.17 13.85
N ASP A 316 -10.41 -14.18 13.47
CA ASP A 316 -9.24 -14.05 12.59
C ASP A 316 -9.68 -14.37 11.16
N LEU A 317 -9.70 -13.34 10.31
CA LEU A 317 -10.04 -13.43 8.90
C LEU A 317 -8.73 -13.42 8.10
N SER A 318 -7.90 -14.42 8.39
CA SER A 318 -6.66 -14.69 7.67
C SER A 318 -6.95 -15.31 6.30
N ARG A 319 -5.89 -15.45 5.49
CA ARG A 319 -6.00 -15.98 4.12
C ARG A 319 -6.70 -17.34 4.09
N SER A 320 -6.30 -18.26 4.95
CA SER A 320 -6.87 -19.63 5.00
C SER A 320 -8.35 -19.63 5.38
N VAL A 321 -8.75 -18.75 6.29
CA VAL A 321 -10.15 -18.59 6.71
C VAL A 321 -10.99 -18.03 5.56
N ILE A 322 -10.51 -16.98 4.88
CA ILE A 322 -11.17 -16.42 3.71
C ILE A 322 -11.32 -17.47 2.61
N GLU A 323 -10.26 -18.23 2.32
CA GLU A 323 -10.30 -19.30 1.31
C GLU A 323 -11.32 -20.38 1.67
N LYS A 324 -11.40 -20.80 2.94
CA LYS A 324 -12.40 -21.76 3.44
C LYS A 324 -13.82 -21.29 3.17
N TYR A 325 -14.18 -20.07 3.57
CA TYR A 325 -15.55 -19.55 3.38
C TYR A 325 -15.85 -19.23 1.91
N ALA A 326 -14.85 -18.75 1.16
CA ALA A 326 -14.99 -18.52 -0.27
C ALA A 326 -15.29 -19.81 -1.05
N GLN A 327 -14.63 -20.91 -0.69
CA GLN A 327 -14.91 -22.23 -1.26
C GLN A 327 -16.30 -22.73 -0.85
N LYS A 328 -16.65 -22.65 0.45
CA LYS A 328 -17.94 -23.09 0.98
C LYS A 328 -19.12 -22.46 0.25
N HIS A 329 -19.04 -21.16 -0.03
CA HIS A 329 -20.13 -20.40 -0.66
C HIS A 329 -19.95 -20.20 -2.18
N THR A 330 -18.86 -20.73 -2.75
CA THR A 330 -18.49 -20.54 -4.16
C THR A 330 -18.50 -19.07 -4.57
N VAL A 331 -17.74 -18.25 -3.84
CA VAL A 331 -17.57 -16.82 -4.09
C VAL A 331 -16.10 -16.47 -4.32
N CYS A 332 -15.82 -15.34 -4.99
CA CYS A 332 -14.46 -14.87 -5.20
C CYS A 332 -13.81 -14.53 -3.85
N PRO A 333 -12.66 -15.15 -3.49
CA PRO A 333 -12.02 -14.90 -2.20
C PRO A 333 -11.46 -13.48 -2.08
N PHE A 334 -11.04 -12.88 -3.20
CA PHE A 334 -10.54 -11.51 -3.20
C PHE A 334 -11.67 -10.50 -2.89
N GLU A 335 -12.79 -10.56 -3.62
CA GLU A 335 -13.93 -9.68 -3.33
C GLU A 335 -14.53 -9.93 -1.94
N LEU A 336 -14.61 -11.20 -1.51
CA LEU A 336 -15.01 -11.53 -0.14
C LEU A 336 -14.10 -10.86 0.90
N SER A 337 -12.78 -10.82 0.68
CA SER A 337 -11.86 -10.12 1.58
C SER A 337 -12.12 -8.60 1.64
N LEU A 338 -12.51 -7.99 0.51
CA LEU A 338 -12.87 -6.57 0.45
C LEU A 338 -14.18 -6.29 1.17
N ASP A 339 -15.18 -7.17 1.06
CA ASP A 339 -16.44 -7.03 1.80
C ASP A 339 -16.24 -7.24 3.31
N LEU A 340 -15.52 -8.29 3.70
CA LEU A 340 -15.21 -8.57 5.10
C LEU A 340 -14.40 -7.44 5.76
N SER A 341 -13.56 -6.73 4.99
CA SER A 341 -12.77 -5.61 5.52
C SER A 341 -13.66 -4.49 6.08
N LEU A 342 -14.88 -4.30 5.55
CA LEU A 342 -15.83 -3.30 6.04
C LEU A 342 -16.25 -3.59 7.49
N LEU A 343 -16.34 -4.88 7.85
CA LEU A 343 -16.77 -5.35 9.16
C LEU A 343 -15.61 -5.66 10.12
N ALA A 344 -14.38 -5.75 9.61
CA ALA A 344 -13.20 -5.99 10.44
C ALA A 344 -12.82 -4.76 11.29
N ASP A 345 -12.43 -4.95 12.54
CA ASP A 345 -11.98 -3.86 13.41
C ASP A 345 -10.54 -3.40 13.05
N CYS A 346 -9.69 -4.34 12.64
CA CYS A 346 -8.35 -4.05 12.12
C CYS A 346 -8.11 -4.74 10.78
N VAL A 347 -7.59 -3.98 9.83
CA VAL A 347 -7.18 -4.46 8.50
C VAL A 347 -5.67 -4.39 8.40
N ILE A 348 -5.02 -5.55 8.22
CA ILE A 348 -3.59 -5.64 7.96
C ILE A 348 -3.39 -5.72 6.43
N CYS A 349 -2.64 -4.79 5.84
CA CYS A 349 -2.48 -4.71 4.39
C CYS A 349 -1.19 -4.01 3.93
N ASP A 350 -0.91 -4.03 2.63
CA ASP A 350 0.20 -3.29 2.01
C ASP A 350 -0.10 -1.78 1.90
N TYR A 351 0.95 -0.96 1.80
CA TYR A 351 0.87 0.49 1.62
C TYR A 351 -0.04 0.89 0.46
N ASN A 352 -0.05 0.12 -0.63
CA ASN A 352 -0.81 0.44 -1.83
C ASN A 352 -2.33 0.60 -1.59
N TYR A 353 -2.89 -0.14 -0.63
CA TYR A 353 -4.32 -0.10 -0.30
C TYR A 353 -4.76 1.21 0.36
N VAL A 354 -3.82 2.04 0.82
CA VAL A 354 -4.10 3.37 1.35
C VAL A 354 -3.55 4.47 0.45
N PHE A 355 -2.33 4.28 -0.07
CA PHE A 355 -1.57 5.35 -0.74
C PHE A 355 -1.64 5.32 -2.27
N ASP A 356 -1.80 4.16 -2.93
CA ASP A 356 -1.78 4.11 -4.40
C ASP A 356 -3.06 4.73 -4.98
N PRO A 357 -2.97 5.72 -5.88
CA PRO A 357 -4.14 6.41 -6.42
C PRO A 357 -5.08 5.49 -7.22
N ARG A 358 -4.60 4.33 -7.68
CA ARG A 358 -5.35 3.35 -8.48
C ARG A 358 -5.80 2.16 -7.66
N ALA A 359 -4.99 1.73 -6.69
CA ALA A 359 -5.24 0.50 -5.91
C ALA A 359 -5.78 0.74 -4.49
N HIS A 360 -5.87 1.99 -4.02
CA HIS A 360 -6.43 2.27 -2.70
C HIS A 360 -7.86 1.75 -2.55
N LEU A 361 -8.23 1.39 -1.32
CA LEU A 361 -9.55 0.85 -1.01
C LEU A 361 -10.61 1.95 -1.10
N ARG A 362 -11.15 2.18 -2.31
CA ARG A 362 -12.21 3.16 -2.58
C ARG A 362 -13.40 3.02 -1.62
N ARG A 363 -13.73 1.80 -1.20
CA ARG A 363 -14.82 1.50 -0.25
C ARG A 363 -14.66 2.19 1.12
N PHE A 364 -13.44 2.56 1.52
CA PHE A 364 -13.20 3.32 2.76
C PHE A 364 -12.89 4.79 2.51
N PHE A 365 -12.21 5.09 1.41
CA PHE A 365 -11.54 6.39 1.22
C PHE A 365 -12.18 7.27 0.15
N ALA A 366 -13.31 6.87 -0.45
CA ALA A 366 -13.99 7.70 -1.45
C ALA A 366 -14.54 9.01 -0.85
N ASP A 367 -15.07 8.97 0.37
CA ASP A 367 -15.75 10.11 0.99
C ASP A 367 -14.87 10.87 2.01
N ASN A 368 -13.60 10.48 2.19
CA ASN A 368 -12.63 11.10 3.12
C ASN A 368 -13.15 11.41 4.54
N SER A 369 -14.11 10.62 5.04
CA SER A 369 -14.88 10.94 6.25
C SER A 369 -14.73 9.91 7.39
N GLY A 370 -13.86 8.92 7.22
CA GLY A 370 -13.71 7.84 8.19
C GLY A 370 -12.77 8.16 9.36
N ASP A 371 -13.15 7.70 10.56
CA ASP A 371 -12.33 7.82 11.77
C ASP A 371 -11.30 6.67 11.88
N TYR A 372 -10.39 6.64 10.91
CA TYR A 372 -9.40 5.56 10.74
C TYR A 372 -8.03 5.93 11.30
N VAL A 373 -7.34 4.96 11.90
CA VAL A 373 -5.94 5.12 12.34
C VAL A 373 -5.01 4.30 11.46
N PHE A 374 -3.98 4.94 10.91
CA PHE A 374 -2.94 4.27 10.13
C PHE A 374 -1.73 3.95 11.00
N LEU A 375 -1.41 2.66 11.15
CA LEU A 375 -0.21 2.17 11.83
C LEU A 375 0.77 1.70 10.75
N ILE A 376 1.82 2.48 10.48
CA ILE A 376 2.74 2.25 9.36
C ILE A 376 4.05 1.70 9.90
N ASP A 377 4.23 0.38 9.76
CA ASP A 377 5.45 -0.32 10.15
C ASP A 377 6.53 -0.14 9.09
N GLU A 378 7.81 -0.22 9.46
CA GLU A 378 8.97 -0.04 8.57
C GLU A 378 8.79 1.15 7.59
N ALA A 379 8.29 2.28 8.13
CA ALA A 379 7.88 3.46 7.38
C ALA A 379 8.98 4.07 6.50
N HIS A 380 10.26 3.73 6.74
CA HIS A 380 11.35 4.14 5.86
C HIS A 380 11.19 3.63 4.42
N ASN A 381 10.54 2.48 4.22
CA ASN A 381 10.27 1.93 2.89
C ASN A 381 9.18 2.71 2.14
N LEU A 382 8.33 3.45 2.86
CA LEU A 382 7.19 4.15 2.25
C LEU A 382 7.64 5.25 1.29
N VAL A 383 8.82 5.86 1.50
CA VAL A 383 9.32 6.94 0.61
C VAL A 383 9.52 6.45 -0.82
N ASP A 384 10.29 5.38 -0.98
CA ASP A 384 10.58 4.83 -2.32
C ASP A 384 9.34 4.16 -2.92
N ARG A 385 8.55 3.45 -2.10
CA ARG A 385 7.28 2.85 -2.53
C ARG A 385 6.27 3.91 -2.99
N ALA A 386 6.16 5.03 -2.28
CA ALA A 386 5.28 6.13 -2.66
C ALA A 386 5.74 6.77 -3.97
N ARG A 387 7.06 6.97 -4.14
CA ARG A 387 7.60 7.46 -5.40
C ARG A 387 7.23 6.56 -6.58
N GLU A 388 7.26 5.24 -6.39
CA GLU A 388 6.79 4.26 -7.39
C GLU A 388 5.28 4.34 -7.62
N MET A 389 4.47 4.35 -6.56
CA MET A 389 3.00 4.41 -6.63
C MET A 389 2.49 5.68 -7.33
N PHE A 390 3.18 6.80 -7.13
CA PHE A 390 2.86 8.09 -7.72
C PHE A 390 3.59 8.38 -9.03
N SER A 391 4.40 7.45 -9.53
CA SER A 391 5.01 7.52 -10.86
C SER A 391 4.28 6.60 -11.84
N ALA A 392 4.40 6.89 -13.13
CA ALA A 392 3.95 5.98 -14.18
C ALA A 392 4.97 5.93 -15.31
N LYS A 393 5.03 4.79 -16.01
CA LYS A 393 5.88 4.61 -17.18
C LYS A 393 5.15 3.89 -18.30
N LEU A 394 5.57 4.17 -19.54
CA LEU A 394 5.11 3.51 -20.74
C LEU A 394 6.31 3.13 -21.59
N ASP A 395 6.36 1.84 -21.96
CA ASP A 395 7.44 1.24 -22.74
C ASP A 395 6.99 1.04 -24.19
N LYS A 396 7.82 1.45 -25.16
CA LYS A 396 7.50 1.38 -26.60
C LYS A 396 7.24 -0.05 -27.07
N THR A 397 7.96 -1.03 -26.52
CA THR A 397 7.77 -2.44 -26.88
C THR A 397 6.36 -2.94 -26.58
N ALA A 398 5.72 -2.46 -25.51
CA ALA A 398 4.35 -2.85 -25.18
C ALA A 398 3.36 -2.42 -26.30
N PHE A 399 3.46 -1.17 -26.77
CA PHE A 399 2.67 -0.70 -27.92
C PHE A 399 2.96 -1.49 -29.20
N TYR A 400 4.23 -1.85 -29.43
CA TYR A 400 4.61 -2.64 -30.60
C TYR A 400 4.05 -4.07 -30.56
N GLN A 401 4.06 -4.72 -29.39
CA GLN A 401 3.49 -6.06 -29.21
C GLN A 401 2.00 -6.07 -29.51
N VAL A 402 1.25 -5.12 -28.95
CA VAL A 402 -0.19 -4.96 -29.24
C VAL A 402 -0.42 -4.65 -30.72
N LYS A 403 0.36 -3.75 -31.32
CA LYS A 403 0.28 -3.47 -32.76
C LYS A 403 0.49 -4.73 -33.61
N LYS A 404 1.47 -5.59 -33.25
CA LYS A 404 1.74 -6.83 -33.98
C LYS A 404 0.59 -7.83 -33.86
N ALA A 405 0.01 -7.96 -32.67
CA ALA A 405 -1.10 -8.88 -32.41
C ALA A 405 -2.40 -8.45 -33.13
N TYR A 406 -2.64 -7.13 -33.26
CA TYR A 406 -3.89 -6.57 -33.77
C TYR A 406 -3.82 -5.99 -35.19
N LYS A 407 -2.68 -6.15 -35.87
CA LYS A 407 -2.46 -5.63 -37.22
C LYS A 407 -3.58 -6.05 -38.17
N GLY A 408 -4.23 -5.07 -38.79
CA GLY A 408 -5.30 -5.29 -39.76
C GLY A 408 -6.65 -5.69 -39.16
N ARG A 409 -6.75 -5.92 -37.85
CA ARG A 409 -8.02 -6.25 -37.16
C ARG A 409 -8.88 -5.02 -36.89
N ASN A 410 -8.25 -3.87 -36.62
CA ASN A 410 -8.94 -2.59 -36.45
C ASN A 410 -8.10 -1.44 -37.02
N LYS A 411 -8.63 -0.75 -38.05
CA LYS A 411 -7.92 0.34 -38.74
C LYS A 411 -7.68 1.57 -37.85
N ALA A 412 -8.59 1.86 -36.93
CA ALA A 412 -8.44 2.98 -36.00
C ALA A 412 -7.32 2.71 -34.99
N LEU A 413 -7.27 1.50 -34.43
CA LEU A 413 -6.22 1.06 -33.53
C LEU A 413 -4.85 1.07 -34.22
N ASP A 414 -4.76 0.55 -35.44
CA ASP A 414 -3.51 0.58 -36.23
C ASP A 414 -3.03 2.01 -36.46
N LYS A 415 -3.94 2.93 -36.80
CA LYS A 415 -3.61 4.34 -37.03
C LYS A 415 -3.07 5.00 -35.76
N ILE A 416 -3.72 4.79 -34.61
CA ILE A 416 -3.30 5.42 -33.36
C ILE A 416 -1.98 4.83 -32.84
N LEU A 417 -1.80 3.50 -32.90
CA LEU A 417 -0.55 2.84 -32.51
C LEU A 417 0.62 3.26 -33.40
N ASN A 418 0.38 3.50 -34.70
CA ASN A 418 1.39 4.06 -35.60
C ASN A 418 1.83 5.47 -35.19
N ARG A 419 0.88 6.34 -34.81
CA ARG A 419 1.17 7.70 -34.36
C ARG A 419 1.92 7.70 -33.03
N ILE A 420 1.51 6.87 -32.06
CA ILE A 420 2.21 6.69 -30.79
C ILE A 420 3.64 6.20 -31.03
N ASN A 421 3.82 5.15 -31.83
CA ASN A 421 5.14 4.62 -32.12
C ASN A 421 6.04 5.65 -32.84
N LYS A 422 5.49 6.42 -33.79
CA LYS A 422 6.23 7.52 -34.43
C LYS A 422 6.67 8.55 -33.40
N ARG A 423 5.77 8.99 -32.52
CA ARG A 423 6.10 9.97 -31.48
C ARG A 423 7.18 9.47 -30.51
N MET A 424 7.12 8.20 -30.12
CA MET A 424 8.17 7.60 -29.27
C MET A 424 9.52 7.51 -29.99
N ILE A 425 9.53 7.31 -31.32
CA ILE A 425 10.77 7.39 -32.13
C ILE A 425 11.27 8.84 -32.19
N ASP A 426 10.40 9.83 -32.37
CA ASP A 426 10.79 11.24 -32.34
C ASP A 426 11.40 11.62 -30.98
N LEU A 427 10.82 11.13 -29.88
CA LEU A 427 11.39 11.28 -28.53
C LEU A 427 12.77 10.61 -28.40
N ARG A 428 12.98 9.44 -29.02
CA ARG A 428 14.31 8.79 -29.08
C ARG A 428 15.33 9.69 -29.77
N HIS A 429 14.97 10.31 -30.88
CA HIS A 429 15.86 11.24 -31.58
C HIS A 429 16.18 12.49 -30.73
N GLN A 430 15.20 13.00 -29.98
CA GLN A 430 15.40 14.13 -29.06
C GLN A 430 16.33 13.81 -27.89
N CYS A 431 16.39 12.54 -27.45
CA CYS A 431 17.35 12.10 -26.41
C CYS A 431 18.81 12.17 -26.86
N GLY A 432 19.07 12.18 -28.17
CA GLY A 432 20.42 12.28 -28.74
C GLY A 432 21.41 11.21 -28.23
N GLU A 433 22.69 11.55 -28.24
CA GLU A 433 23.77 10.66 -27.77
C GLU A 433 23.78 10.46 -26.26
N GLN A 434 23.20 11.37 -25.49
CA GLN A 434 23.07 11.25 -24.03
C GLN A 434 22.14 10.10 -23.63
N GLY A 435 21.20 9.73 -24.52
CA GLY A 435 20.31 8.59 -24.33
C GLY A 435 19.12 8.86 -23.41
N TYR A 436 18.93 10.10 -22.95
CA TYR A 436 17.77 10.50 -22.16
C TYR A 436 17.36 11.96 -22.39
N LEU A 437 16.12 12.31 -22.03
CA LEU A 437 15.54 13.65 -22.03
C LEU A 437 14.82 13.90 -20.71
N ILE A 438 15.02 15.07 -20.12
CA ILE A 438 14.32 15.51 -18.90
C ILE A 438 13.64 16.83 -19.20
N THR A 439 12.34 16.92 -18.91
CA THR A 439 11.57 18.16 -19.00
C THR A 439 10.62 18.28 -17.82
N THR A 440 10.38 19.51 -17.36
CA THR A 440 9.39 19.81 -16.33
C THR A 440 7.98 19.87 -16.90
N GLU A 441 7.82 19.93 -18.23
CA GLU A 441 6.51 20.00 -18.89
C GLU A 441 5.98 18.61 -19.25
N MET A 442 4.65 18.47 -19.26
CA MET A 442 4.00 17.30 -19.82
C MET A 442 4.05 17.31 -21.35
N LEU A 443 4.21 16.13 -21.95
CA LEU A 443 4.13 15.96 -23.40
C LEU A 443 2.67 15.97 -23.86
N ALA A 444 2.06 17.15 -23.97
CA ALA A 444 0.64 17.32 -24.27
C ALA A 444 0.20 16.60 -25.55
N ASP A 445 1.06 16.60 -26.58
CA ASP A 445 0.83 15.91 -27.83
C ASP A 445 0.82 14.38 -27.67
N PHE A 446 1.71 13.84 -26.83
CA PHE A 446 1.72 12.42 -26.48
C PHE A 446 0.50 12.03 -25.65
N LEU A 447 0.11 12.84 -24.66
CA LEU A 447 -1.09 12.62 -23.84
C LEU A 447 -2.37 12.57 -24.67
N SER A 448 -2.51 13.47 -25.65
CA SER A 448 -3.65 13.44 -26.58
C SER A 448 -3.74 12.14 -27.38
N LEU A 449 -2.60 11.56 -27.76
CA LEU A 449 -2.56 10.24 -28.43
C LEU A 449 -2.97 9.11 -27.49
N LEU A 450 -2.56 9.16 -26.22
CA LEU A 450 -2.94 8.16 -25.22
C LEU A 450 -4.45 8.20 -24.90
N GLN A 451 -5.04 9.39 -24.84
CA GLN A 451 -6.50 9.55 -24.69
C GLN A 451 -7.26 8.96 -25.88
N GLN A 452 -6.82 9.25 -27.11
CA GLN A 452 -7.39 8.65 -28.34
C GLN A 452 -7.24 7.12 -28.36
N TYR A 453 -6.09 6.60 -27.92
CA TYR A 453 -5.86 5.16 -27.79
C TYR A 453 -6.82 4.53 -26.78
N THR A 454 -6.99 5.15 -25.61
CA THR A 454 -7.88 4.68 -24.54
C THR A 454 -9.32 4.59 -25.06
N GLY A 455 -9.84 5.67 -25.67
CA GLY A 455 -11.19 5.66 -26.23
C GLY A 455 -11.38 4.63 -27.35
N THR A 456 -10.36 4.41 -28.19
CA THR A 456 -10.40 3.34 -29.21
C THR A 456 -10.45 1.95 -28.56
N CYS A 457 -9.64 1.71 -27.52
CA CYS A 457 -9.60 0.44 -26.81
C CYS A 457 -10.91 0.16 -26.08
N GLU A 458 -11.54 1.19 -25.49
CA GLU A 458 -12.84 1.07 -24.83
C GLU A 458 -13.94 0.64 -25.81
N LEU A 459 -14.01 1.26 -27.00
CA LEU A 459 -14.93 0.85 -28.05
C LEU A 459 -14.69 -0.60 -28.46
N MET A 460 -13.42 -0.99 -28.65
CA MET A 460 -13.09 -2.37 -29.01
C MET A 460 -13.47 -3.38 -27.92
N LEU A 461 -13.21 -3.07 -26.64
CA LEU A 461 -13.60 -3.90 -25.51
C LEU A 461 -15.13 -4.04 -25.39
N LYS A 462 -15.90 -3.01 -25.78
CA LYS A 462 -17.36 -3.06 -25.86
C LYS A 462 -17.85 -3.96 -27.01
N GLU A 463 -17.25 -3.83 -28.20
CA GLU A 463 -17.69 -4.53 -29.43
C GLU A 463 -17.26 -6.00 -29.49
N ASN A 464 -16.08 -6.35 -28.97
CA ASN A 464 -15.51 -7.69 -29.12
C ASN A 464 -15.10 -8.27 -27.76
N ARG A 465 -16.00 -9.08 -27.21
CA ARG A 465 -15.87 -9.70 -25.88
C ARG A 465 -14.61 -10.55 -25.70
N SER A 466 -14.09 -11.16 -26.78
CA SER A 466 -12.87 -11.98 -26.75
C SER A 466 -11.58 -11.19 -26.49
N LEU A 467 -11.59 -9.86 -26.66
CA LEU A 467 -10.43 -8.99 -26.37
C LEU A 467 -10.12 -8.88 -24.88
N SER A 468 -11.11 -9.14 -24.03
CA SER A 468 -10.95 -9.16 -22.57
C SER A 468 -10.10 -10.34 -22.07
N GLU A 469 -9.67 -11.23 -22.96
CA GLU A 469 -8.85 -12.40 -22.65
C GLU A 469 -7.38 -12.21 -23.05
N ASP A 470 -7.05 -11.17 -23.82
CA ASP A 470 -5.68 -10.88 -24.23
C ASP A 470 -4.96 -10.09 -23.13
N SER A 471 -4.13 -10.80 -22.36
CA SER A 471 -3.34 -10.24 -21.26
C SER A 471 -2.41 -9.10 -21.70
N ALA A 472 -1.85 -9.14 -22.91
CA ALA A 472 -0.93 -8.11 -23.36
C ALA A 472 -1.66 -6.83 -23.75
N PHE A 473 -2.82 -6.96 -24.41
CA PHE A 473 -3.70 -5.83 -24.70
C PHE A 473 -4.21 -5.16 -23.41
N LEU A 474 -4.75 -5.95 -22.48
CA LEU A 474 -5.26 -5.42 -21.22
C LEU A 474 -4.16 -4.79 -20.36
N GLN A 475 -2.97 -5.39 -20.30
CA GLN A 475 -1.85 -4.81 -19.56
C GLN A 475 -1.51 -3.42 -20.12
N LEU A 476 -1.34 -3.29 -21.44
CA LEU A 476 -1.06 -1.99 -22.06
C LEU A 476 -2.19 -0.98 -21.83
N TYR A 477 -3.45 -1.40 -21.96
CA TYR A 477 -4.61 -0.56 -21.68
C TYR A 477 -4.59 -0.03 -20.24
N PHE A 478 -4.36 -0.90 -19.25
CA PHE A 478 -4.25 -0.49 -17.84
C PHE A 478 -3.01 0.35 -17.55
N ASP A 479 -1.89 0.09 -18.21
CA ASP A 479 -0.68 0.91 -18.09
C ASP A 479 -0.93 2.33 -18.62
N VAL A 480 -1.64 2.47 -19.74
CA VAL A 480 -2.03 3.78 -20.29
C VAL A 480 -3.04 4.48 -19.38
N LEU A 481 -4.04 3.78 -18.86
CA LEU A 481 -4.97 4.35 -17.86
C LEU A 481 -4.24 4.77 -16.58
N GLY A 482 -3.25 3.99 -16.16
CA GLY A 482 -2.39 4.30 -15.01
C GLY A 482 -1.59 5.57 -15.26
N PHE A 483 -0.95 5.66 -16.43
CA PHE A 483 -0.18 6.82 -16.87
C PHE A 483 -1.02 8.10 -16.92
N THR A 484 -2.21 8.04 -17.53
CA THR A 484 -3.12 9.18 -17.63
C THR A 484 -3.58 9.65 -16.24
N ALA A 485 -3.88 8.75 -15.31
CA ALA A 485 -4.28 9.17 -13.96
C ALA A 485 -3.17 9.85 -13.16
N ILE A 486 -1.90 9.52 -13.42
CA ILE A 486 -0.79 10.25 -12.78
C ILE A 486 -0.69 11.70 -13.27
N THR A 487 -1.21 12.02 -14.46
CA THR A 487 -1.20 13.41 -14.96
C THR A 487 -2.05 14.36 -14.11
N GLU A 488 -3.05 13.86 -13.38
CA GLU A 488 -3.87 14.67 -12.48
C GLU A 488 -3.08 15.22 -11.29
N PHE A 489 -1.98 14.54 -10.92
CA PHE A 489 -1.11 14.94 -9.81
C PHE A 489 0.15 15.67 -10.28
N TYR A 490 0.30 15.89 -11.59
CA TYR A 490 1.53 16.41 -12.17
C TYR A 490 1.69 17.92 -11.87
N ASP A 491 2.76 18.25 -11.16
CA ASP A 491 3.14 19.62 -10.79
C ASP A 491 4.66 19.79 -10.68
N GLU A 492 5.14 20.82 -9.98
CA GLU A 492 6.57 21.09 -9.74
C GLU A 492 7.35 19.95 -9.07
N ARG A 493 6.67 18.98 -8.45
CA ARG A 493 7.27 17.78 -7.83
C ARG A 493 7.45 16.64 -8.83
N TYR A 494 7.11 16.85 -10.09
CA TYR A 494 7.22 15.88 -11.16
C TYR A 494 8.16 16.35 -12.27
N VAL A 495 8.75 15.38 -12.97
CA VAL A 495 9.34 15.60 -14.29
C VAL A 495 8.86 14.53 -15.25
N THR A 496 8.83 14.89 -16.53
CA THR A 496 8.75 13.92 -17.61
C THR A 496 10.17 13.50 -18.00
N PHE A 497 10.45 12.23 -17.78
CA PHE A 497 11.74 11.60 -18.04
C PHE A 497 11.58 10.59 -19.17
N VAL A 498 12.34 10.76 -20.25
CA VAL A 498 12.42 9.79 -21.34
C VAL A 498 13.80 9.16 -21.33
N GLU A 499 13.87 7.83 -21.33
CA GLU A 499 15.14 7.10 -21.48
C GLU A 499 15.11 6.17 -22.68
N THR A 500 16.26 6.03 -23.32
CA THR A 500 16.46 5.14 -24.47
C THR A 500 17.53 4.12 -24.12
N LYS A 501 17.18 2.83 -24.24
CA LYS A 501 18.11 1.72 -24.05
C LYS A 501 18.05 0.84 -25.29
N ARG A 502 19.10 0.89 -26.11
CA ARG A 502 19.13 0.25 -27.44
C ARG A 502 17.95 0.75 -28.28
N ASP A 503 16.95 -0.11 -28.55
CA ASP A 503 15.74 0.21 -29.33
C ASP A 503 14.49 0.46 -28.49
N GLU A 504 14.58 0.29 -27.17
CA GLU A 504 13.51 0.59 -26.22
C GLU A 504 13.46 2.08 -25.92
N VAL A 505 12.25 2.61 -25.84
CA VAL A 505 11.98 3.99 -25.42
C VAL A 505 10.98 3.93 -24.28
N THR A 506 11.37 4.44 -23.13
CA THR A 506 10.53 4.50 -21.95
C THR A 506 10.20 5.95 -21.65
N VAL A 507 8.92 6.29 -21.62
CA VAL A 507 8.43 7.61 -21.15
C VAL A 507 7.93 7.44 -19.72
N LYS A 508 8.42 8.25 -18.79
CA LYS A 508 8.09 8.17 -17.37
C LYS A 508 7.63 9.53 -16.84
N LEU A 509 6.47 9.56 -16.19
CA LEU A 509 6.10 10.64 -15.27
C LEU A 509 6.72 10.28 -13.92
N PHE A 510 7.78 10.98 -13.55
CA PHE A 510 8.58 10.64 -12.38
C PHE A 510 8.27 11.59 -11.23
N CYS A 511 7.63 11.07 -10.18
CA CYS A 511 7.46 11.77 -8.92
C CYS A 511 8.83 11.92 -8.25
N LEU A 512 9.21 13.14 -7.86
CA LEU A 512 10.47 13.43 -7.18
C LEU A 512 10.28 13.42 -5.67
N ASP A 513 9.22 14.10 -5.23
CA ASP A 513 8.86 14.32 -3.83
C ASP A 513 7.41 13.87 -3.57
N PRO A 514 7.21 12.69 -2.95
CA PRO A 514 5.88 12.18 -2.65
C PRO A 514 5.26 12.78 -1.38
N SER A 515 5.96 13.66 -0.66
CA SER A 515 5.55 14.16 0.66
C SER A 515 4.14 14.73 0.69
N PHE A 516 3.79 15.56 -0.29
CA PHE A 516 2.47 16.18 -0.38
C PHE A 516 1.37 15.16 -0.61
N LEU A 517 1.54 14.25 -1.59
CA LEU A 517 0.54 13.23 -1.92
C LEU A 517 0.36 12.23 -0.77
N LEU A 518 1.44 11.89 -0.06
CA LEU A 518 1.37 11.14 1.19
C LEU A 518 0.60 11.91 2.25
N GLY A 519 0.85 13.21 2.40
CA GLY A 519 0.12 14.10 3.29
C GLY A 519 -1.39 14.10 3.02
N GLU A 520 -1.80 14.22 1.76
CA GLU A 520 -3.20 14.14 1.33
C GLU A 520 -3.82 12.76 1.59
N ALA A 521 -3.09 11.68 1.28
CA ALA A 521 -3.56 10.32 1.56
C ALA A 521 -3.71 10.07 3.08
N LEU A 522 -2.84 10.62 3.92
CA LEU A 522 -2.93 10.50 5.38
C LEU A 522 -4.14 11.25 5.96
N LYS A 523 -4.64 12.30 5.30
CA LYS A 523 -5.88 13.00 5.72
C LYS A 523 -7.14 12.14 5.59
N ARG A 524 -7.06 11.01 4.88
CA ARG A 524 -8.14 10.01 4.79
C ARG A 524 -8.41 9.29 6.10
N GLY A 525 -7.48 9.39 7.06
CA GLY A 525 -7.62 8.89 8.42
C GLY A 525 -7.48 10.02 9.44
N SER A 526 -7.90 9.76 10.68
CA SER A 526 -7.87 10.73 11.78
C SER A 526 -6.50 10.83 12.46
N SER A 527 -5.68 9.78 12.39
CA SER A 527 -4.32 9.77 12.96
C SER A 527 -3.41 8.77 12.23
N ALA A 528 -2.10 8.98 12.32
CA ALA A 528 -1.11 8.05 11.79
C ALA A 528 0.09 7.90 12.74
N VAL A 529 0.50 6.66 12.98
CA VAL A 529 1.71 6.32 13.74
C VAL A 529 2.67 5.61 12.79
N MET A 530 3.75 6.29 12.42
CA MET A 530 4.81 5.79 11.54
C MET A 530 6.00 5.36 12.39
N PHE A 531 6.44 4.11 12.27
CA PHE A 531 7.51 3.60 13.12
C PHE A 531 8.49 2.73 12.34
N SER A 532 9.75 2.81 12.71
CA SER A 532 10.85 2.08 12.03
C SER A 532 12.12 2.07 12.89
N ALA A 533 12.97 1.06 12.73
CA ALA A 533 14.32 1.08 13.35
C ALA A 533 15.24 2.14 12.76
N THR A 534 15.08 2.44 11.47
CA THR A 534 16.03 3.23 10.67
C THR A 534 15.39 4.51 10.15
N LEU A 535 14.49 5.10 10.94
CA LEU A 535 13.88 6.40 10.66
C LEU A 535 14.84 7.53 11.08
N SER A 536 16.03 7.61 10.48
CA SER A 536 17.06 8.60 10.82
C SER A 536 17.65 9.26 9.57
N PRO A 537 17.77 10.60 9.52
CA PRO A 537 17.28 11.59 10.49
C PRO A 537 15.75 11.65 10.56
N LEU A 538 15.20 11.87 11.75
CA LEU A 538 13.76 11.93 11.96
C LEU A 538 13.11 13.11 11.24
N GLU A 539 13.80 14.26 11.20
CA GLU A 539 13.31 15.47 10.54
C GLU A 539 13.16 15.27 9.02
N TYR A 540 14.16 14.61 8.40
CA TYR A 540 14.11 14.22 6.99
C TYR A 540 12.89 13.34 6.71
N PHE A 541 12.73 12.25 7.49
CA PHE A 541 11.63 11.31 7.28
C PHE A 541 10.27 11.93 7.58
N ARG A 542 10.16 12.79 8.58
CA ARG A 542 8.93 13.55 8.86
C ARG A 542 8.50 14.35 7.64
N GLU A 543 9.44 15.08 7.01
CA GLU A 543 9.14 15.85 5.79
C GLU A 543 8.72 14.95 4.63
N VAL A 544 9.56 13.98 4.24
CA VAL A 544 9.31 13.17 3.03
C VAL A 544 8.11 12.21 3.15
N LEU A 545 7.66 11.91 4.37
CA LEU A 545 6.48 11.08 4.64
C LEU A 545 5.20 11.91 4.82
N GLY A 546 5.23 13.21 4.54
CA GLY A 546 4.03 14.07 4.58
C GLY A 546 3.62 14.54 5.99
N GLY A 547 4.58 14.63 6.91
CA GLY A 547 4.44 15.28 8.20
C GLY A 547 4.79 16.77 8.15
N GLY A 548 4.17 17.56 9.02
CA GLY A 548 4.47 18.98 9.24
C GLY A 548 5.30 19.21 10.51
N GLU A 549 5.67 20.46 10.77
CA GLU A 549 6.49 20.81 11.94
C GLU A 549 5.80 20.58 13.28
N ALA A 550 4.46 20.68 13.31
CA ALA A 550 3.64 20.44 14.49
C ALA A 550 3.47 18.95 14.83
N ASP A 551 3.86 18.05 13.92
CA ASP A 551 3.77 16.61 14.15
C ASP A 551 4.89 16.11 15.06
N HIS A 552 4.55 15.13 15.90
CA HIS A 552 5.43 14.67 16.97
C HIS A 552 6.47 13.67 16.44
N ILE A 553 7.71 13.83 16.91
CA ILE A 553 8.81 12.89 16.67
C ILE A 553 9.21 12.23 17.99
N LEU A 554 9.56 10.95 17.93
CA LEU A 554 10.04 10.17 19.07
C LEU A 554 11.25 9.33 18.64
N SER A 555 12.36 9.48 19.35
CA SER A 555 13.54 8.63 19.18
C SER A 555 13.78 7.86 20.47
N LEU A 556 13.65 6.54 20.40
CA LEU A 556 13.88 5.66 21.54
C LEU A 556 15.31 5.15 21.53
N ASP A 557 15.91 5.08 22.73
CA ASP A 557 17.20 4.43 22.89
C ASP A 557 17.07 2.90 22.72
N SER A 558 18.17 2.25 22.34
CA SER A 558 18.20 0.80 22.21
C SER A 558 18.02 0.14 23.57
N PRO A 559 17.13 -0.85 23.72
CA PRO A 559 16.94 -1.57 24.98
C PRO A 559 18.13 -2.48 25.31
N PHE A 560 19.08 -2.65 24.37
CA PHE A 560 20.19 -3.56 24.52
C PHE A 560 21.41 -2.90 25.17
N ASP A 561 22.13 -3.69 25.99
CA ASP A 561 23.40 -3.26 26.58
C ASP A 561 24.41 -2.91 25.48
N HIS A 562 24.74 -1.63 25.37
CA HIS A 562 25.66 -1.12 24.35
C HIS A 562 27.07 -1.73 24.45
N ARG A 563 27.43 -2.36 25.58
CA ARG A 563 28.69 -3.09 25.76
C ARG A 563 28.72 -4.44 25.05
N LYS A 564 27.56 -4.98 24.62
CA LYS A 564 27.45 -6.22 23.85
C LYS A 564 27.64 -6.03 22.34
N LEU A 565 27.76 -4.78 21.88
CA LEU A 565 28.02 -4.45 20.47
C LEU A 565 29.34 -3.71 20.33
N CYS A 566 30.32 -4.33 19.68
CA CYS A 566 31.57 -3.66 19.32
C CYS A 566 31.46 -3.03 17.94
N VAL A 567 31.45 -1.69 17.84
CA VAL A 567 31.47 -0.97 16.56
C VAL A 567 32.88 -0.48 16.25
N LEU A 568 33.44 -0.91 15.13
CA LEU A 568 34.76 -0.55 14.63
C LEU A 568 34.62 0.21 13.31
N THR A 569 35.43 1.26 13.12
CA THR A 569 35.46 2.07 11.90
C THR A 569 36.85 2.06 11.29
N ALA A 570 36.99 1.46 10.11
CA ALA A 570 38.19 1.53 9.28
C ALA A 570 38.04 2.69 8.28
N ASP A 571 38.66 3.82 8.62
CA ASP A 571 38.62 5.05 7.82
C ASP A 571 39.82 5.22 6.89
N SER A 572 40.78 4.28 6.93
CA SER A 572 41.96 4.26 6.05
C SER A 572 41.69 3.72 4.65
N VAL A 573 40.44 3.32 4.35
CA VAL A 573 40.06 2.65 3.11
C VAL A 573 39.07 3.51 2.35
N SER A 574 39.42 3.94 1.15
CA SER A 574 38.45 4.56 0.24
C SER A 574 37.80 3.50 -0.63
N THR A 575 36.45 3.51 -0.66
CA THR A 575 35.65 2.63 -1.52
C THR A 575 35.05 3.36 -2.72
N LYS A 576 35.56 4.56 -3.03
CA LYS A 576 35.17 5.33 -4.22
C LYS A 576 35.47 4.53 -5.48
N TYR A 577 34.61 4.65 -6.49
CA TYR A 577 34.66 3.80 -7.70
C TYR A 577 36.06 3.68 -8.33
N LYS A 578 36.81 4.78 -8.39
CA LYS A 578 38.16 4.84 -9.00
C LYS A 578 39.24 4.09 -8.21
N GLU A 579 39.01 3.80 -6.93
CA GLU A 579 40.01 3.27 -5.99
C GLU A 579 39.66 1.85 -5.51
N ARG A 580 38.61 1.24 -6.07
CA ARG A 580 38.09 -0.08 -5.63
C ARG A 580 39.05 -1.23 -5.89
N GLU A 581 39.73 -1.24 -7.02
CA GLU A 581 40.72 -2.28 -7.35
C GLU A 581 41.90 -2.25 -6.37
N GLN A 582 42.35 -1.06 -5.98
CA GLN A 582 43.47 -0.88 -5.05
C GLN A 582 43.08 -1.19 -3.60
N SER A 583 41.83 -0.93 -3.22
CA SER A 583 41.32 -1.17 -1.87
C SER A 583 40.86 -2.61 -1.61
N ALA A 584 40.59 -3.41 -2.65
CA ALA A 584 40.15 -4.80 -2.53
C ALA A 584 41.07 -5.62 -1.61
N HIS A 585 42.38 -5.56 -1.86
CA HIS A 585 43.38 -6.29 -1.05
C HIS A 585 43.36 -5.92 0.43
N GLN A 586 43.26 -4.61 0.72
CA GLN A 586 43.20 -4.12 2.09
C GLN A 586 41.90 -4.56 2.80
N ILE A 587 40.78 -4.54 2.08
CA ILE A 587 39.48 -5.00 2.57
C ILE A 587 39.51 -6.50 2.86
N THR A 588 40.06 -7.31 1.94
CA THR A 588 40.23 -8.76 2.12
C THR A 588 40.99 -9.07 3.41
N ARG A 589 42.13 -8.39 3.65
CA ARG A 589 42.91 -8.53 4.89
C ARG A 589 42.11 -8.12 6.14
N MET A 590 41.37 -7.01 6.07
CA MET A 590 40.55 -6.55 7.20
C MET A 590 39.41 -7.52 7.53
N ILE A 591 38.73 -8.06 6.50
CA ILE A 591 37.68 -9.07 6.69
C ILE A 591 38.28 -10.34 7.29
N GLY A 592 39.41 -10.82 6.77
CA GLY A 592 40.13 -11.98 7.32
C GLY A 592 40.46 -11.81 8.80
N SER A 593 41.10 -10.70 9.17
CA SER A 593 41.40 -10.39 10.58
C SER A 593 40.13 -10.26 11.43
N PHE A 594 39.03 -9.76 10.88
CA PHE A 594 37.75 -9.62 11.59
C PHE A 594 37.11 -10.96 11.94
N VAL A 595 37.00 -11.86 10.96
CA VAL A 595 36.30 -13.14 11.13
C VAL A 595 37.16 -14.19 11.84
N ALA A 596 38.49 -14.03 11.85
CA ALA A 596 39.41 -14.93 12.54
C ALA A 596 39.39 -14.79 14.07
N GLN A 597 38.92 -13.66 14.63
CA GLN A 597 38.96 -13.43 16.08
C GLN A 597 37.99 -14.30 16.89
N LYS A 598 36.91 -14.77 16.27
CA LYS A 598 35.94 -15.63 16.93
C LYS A 598 35.25 -16.53 15.92
N THR A 599 35.25 -17.84 16.18
CA THR A 599 34.45 -18.79 15.41
C THR A 599 32.98 -18.45 15.50
N GLY A 600 32.32 -18.30 14.35
CA GLY A 600 30.92 -17.97 14.26
C GLY A 600 30.48 -17.61 12.85
N ASN A 601 29.27 -17.09 12.75
CA ASN A 601 28.68 -16.68 11.48
C ASN A 601 28.80 -15.16 11.27
N TYR A 602 29.21 -14.78 10.06
CA TYR A 602 29.42 -13.40 9.67
C TYR A 602 28.75 -13.09 8.32
N ILE A 603 28.30 -11.84 8.16
CA ILE A 603 27.86 -11.32 6.86
C ILE A 603 28.70 -10.10 6.48
N VAL A 604 29.24 -10.08 5.27
CA VAL A 604 29.94 -8.93 4.70
C VAL A 604 29.10 -8.32 3.60
N TYR A 605 28.74 -7.04 3.76
CA TYR A 605 27.90 -6.31 2.82
C TYR A 605 28.73 -5.41 1.90
N PHE A 606 28.45 -5.48 0.60
CA PHE A 606 29.13 -4.73 -0.45
C PHE A 606 28.17 -3.83 -1.25
N PRO A 607 28.64 -2.72 -1.85
CA PRO A 607 27.79 -1.79 -2.59
C PRO A 607 27.37 -2.30 -3.98
N SER A 608 28.01 -3.36 -4.52
CA SER A 608 27.65 -3.96 -5.80
C SER A 608 28.15 -5.39 -5.94
N TYR A 609 27.47 -6.19 -6.77
CA TYR A 609 27.87 -7.57 -7.09
C TYR A 609 29.29 -7.67 -7.64
N LYS A 610 29.69 -6.76 -8.54
CA LYS A 610 31.06 -6.73 -9.09
C LYS A 610 32.09 -6.67 -7.97
N TYR A 611 31.96 -5.68 -7.08
CA TYR A 611 32.95 -5.48 -6.03
C TYR A 611 32.94 -6.59 -4.97
N MET A 612 31.75 -7.13 -4.68
CA MET A 612 31.60 -8.32 -3.84
C MET A 612 32.35 -9.52 -4.40
N ASN A 613 32.19 -9.80 -5.70
CA ASN A 613 32.82 -10.96 -6.35
C ASN A 613 34.34 -10.79 -6.44
N ASP A 614 34.82 -9.57 -6.73
CA ASP A 614 36.25 -9.27 -6.78
C ASP A 614 36.92 -9.56 -5.42
N VAL A 615 36.33 -9.08 -4.32
CA VAL A 615 36.85 -9.30 -2.96
C VAL A 615 36.62 -10.74 -2.50
N PHE A 616 35.51 -11.38 -2.88
CA PHE A 616 35.23 -12.78 -2.53
C PHE A 616 36.26 -13.73 -3.14
N ALA A 617 36.59 -13.56 -4.42
CA ALA A 617 37.60 -14.39 -5.10
C ALA A 617 38.96 -14.30 -4.41
N GLU A 618 39.36 -13.08 -4.03
CA GLU A 618 40.59 -12.86 -3.29
C GLU A 618 40.55 -13.45 -1.88
N PHE A 619 39.43 -13.27 -1.16
CA PHE A 619 39.23 -13.82 0.18
C PHE A 619 39.28 -15.35 0.20
N ALA A 620 38.60 -16.01 -0.75
CA ALA A 620 38.59 -17.46 -0.85
C ALA A 620 40.01 -18.03 -1.09
N SER A 621 40.85 -17.30 -1.84
CA SER A 621 42.25 -17.68 -2.05
C SER A 621 43.13 -17.40 -0.83
N ALA A 622 42.90 -16.29 -0.11
CA ALA A 622 43.74 -15.87 1.01
C ALA A 622 43.37 -16.56 2.35
N CYS A 623 42.16 -17.08 2.47
CA CYS A 623 41.61 -17.66 3.71
C CYS A 623 40.91 -19.02 3.43
N PRO A 624 41.62 -20.04 2.93
CA PRO A 624 41.03 -21.31 2.49
C PRO A 624 40.38 -22.13 3.63
N ASP A 625 40.79 -21.89 4.88
CA ASP A 625 40.27 -22.61 6.06
C ASP A 625 38.90 -22.08 6.52
N ILE A 626 38.46 -20.92 6.01
CA ILE A 626 37.19 -20.29 6.36
C ILE A 626 36.14 -20.65 5.32
N THR A 627 34.96 -21.10 5.76
CA THR A 627 33.86 -21.39 4.84
C THR A 627 33.24 -20.09 4.37
N ALA A 628 33.43 -19.74 3.10
CA ALA A 628 32.92 -18.51 2.50
C ALA A 628 31.93 -18.81 1.37
N VAL A 629 30.82 -18.06 1.33
CA VAL A 629 29.84 -18.10 0.23
C VAL A 629 29.52 -16.70 -0.27
N ALA A 630 29.15 -16.59 -1.53
CA ALA A 630 28.71 -15.33 -2.13
C ALA A 630 27.25 -15.42 -2.57
N GLN A 631 26.51 -14.33 -2.37
CA GLN A 631 25.16 -14.16 -2.87
C GLN A 631 25.16 -14.13 -4.41
N GLU A 632 24.25 -14.86 -5.04
CA GLU A 632 24.04 -14.78 -6.48
C GLU A 632 23.06 -13.66 -6.87
N ALA A 633 23.20 -13.14 -8.09
CA ALA A 633 22.38 -12.03 -8.57
C ALA A 633 20.89 -12.37 -8.72
N SER A 634 20.59 -13.64 -8.98
CA SER A 634 19.25 -14.19 -9.07
C SER A 634 19.20 -15.45 -8.22
N MET A 635 18.45 -15.40 -7.11
CA MET A 635 18.19 -16.56 -6.27
C MET A 635 16.70 -16.83 -6.23
N ALA A 636 16.30 -18.08 -6.50
CA ALA A 636 14.96 -18.56 -6.26
C ALA A 636 14.62 -18.54 -4.76
N GLU A 637 13.34 -18.63 -4.39
CA GLU A 637 12.92 -18.56 -2.99
C GLU A 637 13.52 -19.70 -2.17
N GLU A 638 13.55 -20.92 -2.72
CA GLU A 638 14.13 -22.10 -2.07
C GLU A 638 15.64 -21.96 -1.85
N GLU A 639 16.35 -21.28 -2.76
CA GLU A 639 17.79 -21.03 -2.63
C GLU A 639 18.08 -20.01 -1.53
N ARG A 640 17.23 -19.00 -1.39
CA ARG A 640 17.33 -18.00 -0.31
C ARG A 640 17.10 -18.65 1.05
N GLU A 641 16.09 -19.52 1.15
CA GLU A 641 15.84 -20.28 2.38
C GLU A 641 17.02 -21.18 2.74
N ARG A 642 17.56 -21.93 1.77
CA ARG A 642 18.77 -22.74 1.99
C ARG A 642 19.96 -21.89 2.45
N PHE A 643 20.17 -20.73 1.83
CA PHE A 643 21.23 -19.80 2.22
C PHE A 643 21.09 -19.34 3.67
N LEU A 644 19.86 -19.05 4.13
CA LEU A 644 19.59 -18.67 5.52
C LEU A 644 19.71 -19.85 6.50
N LEU A 645 19.32 -21.05 6.10
CA LEU A 645 19.46 -22.27 6.91
C LEU A 645 20.92 -22.67 7.17
N SER A 646 21.86 -22.20 6.34
CA SER A 646 23.30 -22.39 6.57
C SER A 646 23.83 -21.66 7.81
N PHE A 647 23.13 -20.62 8.29
CA PHE A 647 23.49 -19.89 9.50
C PHE A 647 23.06 -20.66 10.76
N LYS A 648 23.84 -21.67 11.12
CA LYS A 648 23.59 -22.54 12.28
C LYS A 648 23.98 -21.87 13.59
N GLU A 649 23.31 -22.25 14.67
CA GLU A 649 23.73 -21.85 16.02
C GLU A 649 25.04 -22.55 16.38
N ASN A 650 25.95 -21.81 17.02
CA ASN A 650 27.23 -22.29 17.53
C ASN A 650 28.01 -23.13 16.50
N PRO A 651 28.37 -22.56 15.34
CA PRO A 651 29.04 -23.33 14.30
C PRO A 651 30.46 -23.72 14.75
N GLU A 652 30.89 -24.93 14.39
CA GLU A 652 32.24 -25.43 14.68
C GLU A 652 33.33 -24.73 13.86
N LYS A 653 32.97 -24.21 12.68
CA LYS A 653 33.85 -23.48 11.77
C LYS A 653 33.25 -22.12 11.45
N THR A 654 34.13 -21.14 11.20
CA THR A 654 33.71 -19.81 10.78
C THR A 654 33.03 -19.87 9.42
N TYR A 655 31.84 -19.27 9.35
CA TYR A 655 31.04 -19.16 8.13
C TYR A 655 30.88 -17.68 7.76
N VAL A 656 31.22 -17.32 6.53
CA VAL A 656 31.18 -15.93 6.05
C VAL A 656 30.35 -15.85 4.78
N ALA A 657 29.29 -15.05 4.83
CA ALA A 657 28.44 -14.77 3.69
C ALA A 657 28.73 -13.39 3.11
N PHE A 658 29.02 -13.33 1.81
CA PHE A 658 29.22 -12.10 1.06
C PHE A 658 27.89 -11.74 0.41
N CYS A 659 27.35 -10.56 0.72
CA CYS A 659 26.03 -10.12 0.27
C CYS A 659 26.07 -8.68 -0.25
N VAL A 660 25.06 -8.31 -1.04
CA VAL A 660 24.89 -6.92 -1.49
C VAL A 660 24.09 -6.11 -0.48
N LEU A 661 24.60 -4.92 -0.15
CA LEU A 661 23.96 -3.96 0.74
C LEU A 661 22.70 -3.36 0.10
N GLY A 662 21.59 -3.31 0.85
CA GLY A 662 20.27 -2.96 0.32
C GLY A 662 19.61 -4.08 -0.50
N GLY A 663 20.21 -5.27 -0.54
CA GLY A 663 19.59 -6.47 -1.12
C GLY A 663 18.74 -7.26 -0.12
N ILE A 664 18.18 -8.37 -0.59
CA ILE A 664 17.28 -9.26 0.16
C ILE A 664 17.85 -9.77 1.50
N PHE A 665 19.18 -9.91 1.64
CA PHE A 665 19.81 -10.37 2.90
C PHE A 665 20.23 -9.23 3.83
N SER A 666 20.12 -7.97 3.38
CA SER A 666 20.32 -6.80 4.25
C SER A 666 19.02 -6.40 4.97
N GLU A 667 17.87 -6.77 4.38
CA GLU A 667 16.55 -6.43 4.89
C GLU A 667 15.68 -7.67 5.11
N GLY A 668 15.05 -7.81 6.28
CA GLY A 668 13.99 -8.81 6.49
C GLY A 668 14.44 -10.21 6.94
N ILE A 669 15.74 -10.44 7.15
CA ILE A 669 16.24 -11.70 7.74
C ILE A 669 16.18 -11.68 9.28
N ASP A 670 15.88 -12.81 9.91
CA ASP A 670 15.85 -13.01 11.37
C ASP A 670 16.84 -14.11 11.80
N LEU A 671 18.06 -13.71 12.14
CA LEU A 671 19.18 -14.57 12.56
C LEU A 671 19.54 -14.26 14.03
N LYS A 672 18.80 -14.84 14.99
CA LYS A 672 18.97 -14.55 16.44
C LYS A 672 20.14 -15.33 17.05
N GLY A 673 20.65 -14.83 18.19
CA GLY A 673 21.68 -15.53 18.97
C GLY A 673 23.00 -15.67 18.21
N SER A 674 23.61 -16.86 18.30
CA SER A 674 24.89 -17.14 17.63
C SER A 674 24.79 -17.38 16.13
N ARG A 675 23.59 -17.30 15.54
CA ARG A 675 23.39 -17.39 14.08
C ARG A 675 23.99 -16.22 13.32
N LEU A 676 24.25 -15.07 13.96
CA LEU A 676 24.99 -13.96 13.37
C LEU A 676 25.73 -13.19 14.46
N ILE A 677 27.05 -13.36 14.55
CA ILE A 677 27.86 -12.74 15.60
C ILE A 677 28.63 -11.51 15.11
N GLY A 678 28.65 -11.25 13.81
CA GLY A 678 29.24 -10.02 13.31
C GLY A 678 28.92 -9.70 11.87
N THR A 679 29.06 -8.43 11.53
CA THR A 679 28.93 -7.97 10.15
C THR A 679 29.99 -6.95 9.80
N ALA A 680 30.46 -7.00 8.56
CA ALA A 680 31.30 -5.96 7.98
C ALA A 680 30.52 -5.26 6.86
N ILE A 681 30.57 -3.93 6.81
CA ILE A 681 29.89 -3.11 5.82
C ILE A 681 30.93 -2.31 5.07
N VAL A 682 31.10 -2.67 3.79
CA VAL A 682 32.02 -2.02 2.87
C VAL A 682 31.26 -0.89 2.17
N SER A 683 31.76 0.35 2.29
CA SER A 683 31.12 1.58 1.82
C SER A 683 29.99 2.11 2.70
N VAL A 684 29.56 3.35 2.43
CA VAL A 684 28.41 4.02 3.08
C VAL A 684 27.07 3.76 2.38
N GLY A 685 27.00 2.72 1.54
CA GLY A 685 25.77 2.24 0.91
C GLY A 685 25.07 3.20 -0.05
N LEU A 686 25.79 4.18 -0.62
CA LEU A 686 25.19 5.15 -1.55
C LEU A 686 24.43 4.43 -2.68
N PRO A 687 23.22 4.90 -3.04
CA PRO A 687 22.54 4.48 -4.26
C PRO A 687 23.46 4.57 -5.48
N GLN A 688 23.22 3.71 -6.47
CA GLN A 688 23.98 3.77 -7.72
C GLN A 688 23.75 5.12 -8.40
N LEU A 689 24.82 5.66 -8.99
CA LEU A 689 24.71 6.85 -9.82
C LEU A 689 23.82 6.53 -11.01
N SER A 690 22.67 7.19 -11.06
CA SER A 690 21.72 7.09 -12.15
C SER A 690 21.20 8.47 -12.49
N VAL A 691 20.69 8.62 -13.71
CA VAL A 691 20.04 9.87 -14.13
C VAL A 691 18.90 10.21 -13.17
N GLN A 692 18.08 9.23 -12.81
CA GLN A 692 16.97 9.42 -11.86
C GLN A 692 17.43 9.92 -10.49
N GLN A 693 18.53 9.39 -9.95
CA GLN A 693 19.06 9.88 -8.67
C GLN A 693 19.65 11.29 -8.76
N ASN A 694 20.25 11.65 -9.91
CA ASN A 694 20.68 13.02 -10.14
C ASN A 694 19.49 14.00 -10.22
N ILE A 695 18.38 13.61 -10.83
CA ILE A 695 17.16 14.43 -10.86
C ILE A 695 16.65 14.68 -9.43
N ILE A 696 16.56 13.63 -8.60
CA ILE A 696 16.16 13.77 -7.18
C ILE A 696 17.13 14.72 -6.45
N ARG A 697 18.43 14.55 -6.66
CA ARG A 697 19.46 15.42 -6.07
C ARG A 697 19.23 16.87 -6.47
N ASP A 698 19.06 17.14 -7.75
CA ASP A 698 18.96 18.51 -8.27
C ASP A 698 17.69 19.20 -7.77
N TYR A 699 16.57 18.45 -7.67
CA TYR A 699 15.33 18.92 -7.08
C TYR A 699 15.47 19.29 -5.59
N PHE A 700 16.01 18.40 -4.76
CA PHE A 700 16.18 18.74 -3.34
C PHE A 700 17.28 19.80 -3.13
N ASN A 701 18.27 19.86 -4.02
CA ASN A 701 19.27 20.94 -3.98
C ASN A 701 18.64 22.31 -4.24
N SER A 702 17.71 22.44 -5.18
CA SER A 702 16.98 23.70 -5.40
C SER A 702 15.98 23.99 -4.29
N LYS A 703 15.31 22.96 -3.74
CA LYS A 703 14.30 23.10 -2.68
C LYS A 703 14.90 23.56 -1.34
N ASN A 704 15.97 22.91 -0.87
CA ASN A 704 16.50 23.10 0.48
C ASN A 704 18.04 23.05 0.59
N GLY A 705 18.77 22.95 -0.53
CA GLY A 705 20.23 22.88 -0.54
C GLY A 705 20.82 21.55 -0.05
N LEU A 706 19.99 20.52 0.19
CA LEU A 706 20.39 19.21 0.73
C LEU A 706 20.26 18.09 -0.29
N GLY A 707 20.51 18.39 -1.57
CA GLY A 707 20.32 17.45 -2.68
C GLY A 707 21.15 16.17 -2.53
N TYR A 708 22.43 16.29 -2.15
CA TYR A 708 23.30 15.12 -1.93
C TYR A 708 22.81 14.28 -0.76
N GLU A 709 22.37 14.94 0.30
CA GLU A 709 21.90 14.31 1.51
C GLU A 709 20.62 13.49 1.26
N TYR A 710 19.64 14.08 0.59
CA TYR A 710 18.34 13.45 0.30
C TYR A 710 18.43 12.32 -0.73
N ALA A 711 19.20 12.52 -1.81
CA ALA A 711 19.29 11.54 -2.89
C ALA A 711 20.27 10.39 -2.60
N TYR A 712 21.33 10.64 -1.81
CA TYR A 712 22.42 9.68 -1.66
C TYR A 712 22.76 9.35 -0.20
N MET A 713 23.02 10.36 0.64
CA MET A 713 23.58 10.14 1.99
C MET A 713 22.59 9.45 2.93
N TYR A 714 21.37 9.98 3.07
CA TYR A 714 20.37 9.42 3.99
C TYR A 714 19.91 8.03 3.55
N PRO A 715 19.53 7.81 2.27
CA PRO A 715 19.19 6.45 1.82
C PRO A 715 20.33 5.46 2.01
N GLY A 716 21.59 5.87 1.76
CA GLY A 716 22.74 5.01 1.94
C GLY A 716 23.00 4.63 3.39
N MET A 717 22.94 5.61 4.30
CA MET A 717 23.13 5.34 5.73
C MET A 717 22.00 4.52 6.34
N ASN A 718 20.77 4.62 5.82
CA ASN A 718 19.68 3.76 6.25
C ASN A 718 19.97 2.28 5.95
N LYS A 719 20.51 1.96 4.77
CA LYS A 719 20.96 0.59 4.43
C LYS A 719 22.06 0.11 5.36
N VAL A 720 23.01 0.97 5.71
CA VAL A 720 24.09 0.66 6.68
C VAL A 720 23.49 0.33 8.05
N MET A 721 22.55 1.14 8.55
CA MET A 721 21.90 0.89 9.83
C MET A 721 21.05 -0.38 9.84
N GLN A 722 20.32 -0.65 8.76
CA GLN A 722 19.52 -1.87 8.62
C GLN A 722 20.40 -3.12 8.66
N ALA A 723 21.54 -3.10 7.95
CA ALA A 723 22.50 -4.21 7.91
C ALA A 723 23.19 -4.41 9.27
N ALA A 724 23.68 -3.33 9.89
CA ALA A 724 24.33 -3.41 11.19
C ALA A 724 23.37 -3.81 12.33
N GLY A 725 22.12 -3.36 12.26
CA GLY A 725 21.06 -3.71 13.22
C GLY A 725 20.65 -5.19 13.19
N ARG A 726 21.22 -6.01 12.28
CA ARG A 726 21.02 -7.47 12.25
C ARG A 726 21.83 -8.20 13.30
N VAL A 727 22.90 -7.60 13.83
CA VAL A 727 23.82 -8.26 14.77
C VAL A 727 23.21 -8.39 16.17
N ILE A 728 22.46 -7.39 16.63
CA ILE A 728 21.81 -7.40 17.95
C ILE A 728 20.30 -7.30 17.78
N ARG A 729 19.60 -8.40 18.07
CA ARG A 729 18.13 -8.50 18.01
C ARG A 729 17.48 -9.00 19.32
N SER A 730 18.27 -9.61 20.20
CA SER A 730 17.85 -10.06 21.53
C SER A 730 18.76 -9.50 22.62
N GLU A 731 18.28 -9.53 23.86
CA GLU A 731 19.07 -9.10 25.04
C GLU A 731 20.31 -9.97 25.26
N ASN A 732 20.35 -11.18 24.70
CA ASN A 732 21.45 -12.12 24.83
C ASN A 732 22.45 -12.05 23.67
N ASP A 733 22.13 -11.34 22.60
CA ASP A 733 23.01 -11.25 21.44
C ASP A 733 24.26 -10.44 21.78
N ILE A 734 25.41 -10.92 21.31
CA ILE A 734 26.71 -10.28 21.45
C ILE A 734 27.38 -10.32 20.10
N GLY A 735 27.85 -9.17 19.62
CA GLY A 735 28.42 -9.11 18.29
C GLY A 735 29.26 -7.89 17.98
N ALA A 736 29.84 -7.92 16.78
CA ALA A 736 30.70 -6.86 16.28
C ALA A 736 30.23 -6.34 14.91
N VAL A 737 30.36 -5.04 14.70
CA VAL A 737 30.10 -4.36 13.42
C VAL A 737 31.38 -3.67 12.98
N LEU A 738 31.84 -3.97 11.77
CA LEU A 738 32.99 -3.34 11.14
C LEU A 738 32.52 -2.46 9.98
N LEU A 739 32.72 -1.16 10.08
CA LEU A 739 32.39 -0.17 9.05
C LEU A 739 33.67 0.20 8.28
N ILE A 740 33.71 -0.06 6.97
CA ILE A 740 34.91 0.15 6.14
C ILE A 740 34.62 1.21 5.08
N ASP A 741 35.06 2.44 5.34
CA ASP A 741 35.08 3.58 4.42
C ASP A 741 35.68 4.83 5.09
N GLU A 742 36.48 5.62 4.38
CA GLU A 742 36.99 6.92 4.84
C GLU A 742 35.87 7.89 5.27
N ARG A 743 34.69 7.81 4.65
CA ARG A 743 33.57 8.71 4.93
C ARG A 743 32.96 8.49 6.31
N TYR A 744 33.18 7.33 6.95
CA TYR A 744 32.72 7.10 8.32
C TYR A 744 33.42 7.99 9.37
N SER A 745 34.53 8.64 9.01
CA SER A 745 35.20 9.65 9.84
C SER A 745 34.75 11.09 9.54
N ASN A 746 33.91 11.31 8.51
CA ASN A 746 33.38 12.63 8.21
C ASN A 746 32.25 13.01 9.19
N LYS A 747 32.30 14.25 9.72
CA LYS A 747 31.32 14.79 10.66
C LYS A 747 29.87 14.67 10.19
N LYS A 748 29.60 14.82 8.88
CA LYS A 748 28.24 14.68 8.33
C LYS A 748 27.69 13.27 8.52
N TYR A 749 28.49 12.24 8.29
CA TYR A 749 28.10 10.84 8.47
C TYR A 749 28.02 10.43 9.95
N ILE A 750 28.95 10.92 10.77
CA ILE A 750 28.95 10.65 12.22
C ILE A 750 27.67 11.17 12.88
N LYS A 751 27.14 12.32 12.44
CA LYS A 751 25.87 12.85 12.94
C LYS A 751 24.67 11.94 12.69
N LEU A 752 24.76 11.04 11.71
CA LEU A 752 23.70 10.07 11.40
C LEU A 752 23.79 8.83 12.28
N PHE A 753 24.92 8.57 12.95
CA PHE A 753 25.07 7.40 13.77
C PHE A 753 24.09 7.42 14.95
N PRO A 754 23.46 6.27 15.27
CA PRO A 754 22.71 6.13 16.51
C PRO A 754 23.58 6.46 17.71
N LYS A 755 22.98 7.03 18.78
CA LYS A 755 23.70 7.42 20.01
C LYS A 755 24.58 6.30 20.57
N HIS A 756 24.11 5.05 20.51
CA HIS A 756 24.84 3.89 21.02
C HIS A 756 26.10 3.53 20.22
N TRP A 757 26.25 4.00 18.97
CA TRP A 757 27.47 3.85 18.16
C TRP A 757 28.51 4.94 18.42
N MET A 758 28.19 5.95 19.23
CA MET A 758 29.13 7.04 19.51
C MET A 758 30.39 6.56 20.24
N ARG A 759 30.37 5.39 20.87
CA ARG A 759 31.53 4.71 21.50
C ARG A 759 32.36 3.85 20.52
N ARG A 760 32.16 4.00 19.21
CA ARG A 760 32.94 3.29 18.19
C ARG A 760 34.44 3.51 18.35
N ARG A 761 35.24 2.56 17.87
CA ARG A 761 36.70 2.66 17.86
C ARG A 761 37.18 2.78 16.42
N ASN A 762 37.93 3.85 16.14
CA ASN A 762 38.61 3.98 14.85
C ASN A 762 39.81 3.01 14.82
N ILE A 763 39.91 2.25 13.75
CA ILE A 763 41.01 1.30 13.50
C ILE A 763 41.79 1.76 12.27
N LYS A 764 43.12 1.73 12.37
CA LYS A 764 44.02 2.19 11.31
C LYS A 764 44.58 1.04 10.46
N ASP A 765 44.60 -0.16 11.02
CA ASP A 765 45.22 -1.35 10.42
C ASP A 765 44.62 -2.65 11.01
N SER A 766 44.95 -3.79 10.40
CA SER A 766 44.51 -5.12 10.88
C SER A 766 44.95 -5.41 12.32
N LYS A 767 46.14 -4.95 12.74
CA LYS A 767 46.64 -5.21 14.11
C LYS A 767 45.80 -4.51 15.18
N SER A 768 45.42 -3.26 14.94
CA SER A 768 44.52 -2.52 15.83
C SER A 768 43.12 -3.10 15.86
N LEU A 769 42.64 -3.65 14.73
CA LEU A 769 41.39 -4.41 14.66
C LEU A 769 41.45 -5.64 15.57
N GLU A 770 42.46 -6.50 15.38
CA GLU A 770 42.64 -7.75 16.14
C GLU A 770 42.72 -7.49 17.64
N LYS A 771 43.53 -6.51 18.06
CA LYS A 771 43.63 -6.13 19.47
C LYS A 771 42.27 -5.73 20.04
N ASN A 772 41.56 -4.81 19.40
CA ASN A 772 40.30 -4.30 19.93
C ASN A 772 39.20 -5.36 20.00
N LEU A 773 39.12 -6.18 18.95
CA LEU A 773 38.10 -7.22 18.82
C LEU A 773 38.40 -8.42 19.73
N GLY A 774 39.67 -8.82 19.87
CA GLY A 774 40.09 -9.84 20.83
C GLY A 774 39.78 -9.47 22.27
N LEU A 775 40.08 -8.23 22.69
CA LEU A 775 39.70 -7.69 24.01
C LEU A 775 38.18 -7.73 24.23
N PHE A 776 37.40 -7.37 23.21
CA PHE A 776 35.94 -7.42 23.29
C PHE A 776 35.44 -8.86 23.49
N TRP A 777 35.90 -9.80 22.68
CA TRP A 777 35.44 -11.19 22.78
C TRP A 777 35.89 -11.88 24.07
N GLN A 778 37.11 -11.63 24.55
CA GLN A 778 37.59 -12.13 25.85
C GLN A 778 36.70 -11.68 27.01
N THR A 779 36.20 -10.44 26.97
CA THR A 779 35.29 -9.90 28.00
C THR A 779 34.00 -10.71 28.12
N TRP A 780 33.55 -11.31 27.01
CA TRP A 780 32.28 -12.04 26.91
C TRP A 780 32.46 -13.56 26.76
N GLN A 781 33.69 -14.07 26.82
CA GLN A 781 33.99 -15.51 26.72
C GLN A 781 33.92 -16.22 28.09
N TYR A 782 33.92 -15.46 29.19
CA TYR A 782 33.93 -15.93 30.58
C TYR A 782 32.67 -15.53 31.39
N ARG A 783 31.59 -15.15 30.71
CA ARG A 783 30.28 -14.79 31.30
C ARG A 783 29.18 -15.52 30.55
#